data_AF-A0A7C6AHI0-F1
#
_entry.id   AF-A0A7C6AHI0-F1
#
_cell.length_a   1.000
_cell.length_b   1.000
_cell.length_c   1.000
_cell.angle_alpha   90.00
_cell.angle_beta   90.00
_cell.angle_gamma   90.00
#
_symmetry.space_group_name_H-M   'P 1'
#
loop_
_entity.id
_entity.type
_entity.pdbx_description
1 polymer ?
#
loop_
_entity_poly.entity_id
_entity_poly.type
_entity_poly.pdbx_seq_one_letter_code
_entity_poly.pdbx_strand_id
1 'polypeptide(L)'
;MPVARSMSITVLYPDPDEEDRVLAESIGVYPDVAARLRVIRELVESHNSTLIFTNTRPLAEILTNRFRVWDEQMRIGIHHGSLSKTTRISTEEALKTGKLAGIVCTSSLELGIDVGRIDLVIQYNSPREVTRLIQRVGRSGHGVGRTAKGVVIAIDSDDALEAMVIARRAMLELLEKPEIPVKCYDALMHQVAGLLIEYGRIGVSEILEIIRRSYNYRDLELEELRQVIEHMRSLGVADLRDDEVVKPRNSRALYDYYFNNLSMIPEERQYIVVDESSGEPVGILDEEFVAEYGEPGTRFILMGRAWEIHHVGGDRIYVAPLEDYEGAIPSWVGEEIPVPYEVAMEVGALRREYRDRILAGEPRELIARDIAGRYNVDAQIVLKALKEVEAHLRRGIPVPTDRDIVIEEAGEYVIIHIHGGLKVNRTIQRLISHHLSEKLGAPIRAQQDPYRIALRSSLISGDAVFKAMQEVLENFDEVLRRSIEGSTLFKRRLVHVARKMGVIEHEASLADLNINQLAEALRDTPVYRETMNYTIFHDYDPERARMILRQIVEGGLHVHFWRSPSGDPSPLAKLTLSRFESEGEVSTPERMKRVVLMAVRGRLLGEPWLAVCTECYEYYEQLAVKELPEEPKCPVCGSKLIGLTKHSREEVLGLIARKGKPINRKERRIMAELKRNAVLVSKYGRAAAIALSARGLTLKEITRILEEERGESMRLIELLIEA
;
A
#
# COMPACT_ATOMS: atom_id res chain seq x y z
N MET A 1 3.02 -21.09 -29.89
CA MET A 1 2.09 -21.76 -28.96
C MET A 1 1.88 -20.81 -27.79
N PRO A 2 0.64 -20.54 -27.33
CA PRO A 2 0.48 -19.74 -26.12
C PRO A 2 1.16 -20.51 -24.99
N VAL A 3 2.17 -19.90 -24.38
CA VAL A 3 2.89 -20.44 -23.21
C VAL A 3 2.03 -20.24 -21.94
N ALA A 4 0.87 -19.59 -22.07
CA ALA A 4 0.04 -19.19 -20.96
C ALA A 4 -0.63 -20.40 -20.29
N ARG A 5 -0.41 -20.47 -18.98
CA ARG A 5 -1.11 -21.37 -18.07
C ARG A 5 -2.60 -21.06 -18.11
N SER A 6 -3.45 -22.08 -18.25
CA SER A 6 -4.91 -21.91 -18.18
C SER A 6 -5.30 -21.20 -16.88
N MET A 7 -6.11 -20.15 -16.95
CA MET A 7 -6.62 -19.39 -15.80
C MET A 7 -8.14 -19.41 -15.76
N SER A 8 -8.69 -19.35 -14.56
CA SER A 8 -10.12 -19.16 -14.29
C SER A 8 -10.24 -18.03 -13.28
N ILE A 9 -10.72 -16.88 -13.75
CA ILE A 9 -10.89 -15.67 -12.92
C ILE A 9 -12.38 -15.36 -12.85
N THR A 10 -12.89 -15.21 -11.63
CA THR A 10 -14.27 -14.81 -11.37
C THR A 10 -14.28 -13.52 -10.55
N VAL A 11 -15.20 -12.61 -10.83
CA VAL A 11 -15.45 -11.43 -10.00
C VAL A 11 -16.71 -11.65 -9.18
N LEU A 12 -16.68 -11.32 -7.90
CA LEU A 12 -17.81 -11.37 -6.98
C LEU A 12 -18.04 -9.97 -6.41
N TYR A 13 -19.31 -9.57 -6.29
CA TYR A 13 -19.71 -8.35 -5.60
C TYR A 13 -20.84 -8.65 -4.60
N PRO A 14 -20.52 -9.26 -3.43
CA PRO A 14 -21.51 -9.86 -2.53
C PRO A 14 -22.51 -8.85 -1.97
N ASP A 15 -23.80 -9.21 -1.92
CA ASP A 15 -24.83 -8.47 -1.19
C ASP A 15 -24.96 -9.00 0.24
N PRO A 16 -25.17 -8.11 1.23
CA PRO A 16 -25.41 -8.53 2.60
C PRO A 16 -26.79 -9.17 2.75
N ASP A 17 -26.81 -10.33 3.40
CA ASP A 17 -28.03 -10.96 3.88
C ASP A 17 -28.30 -10.64 5.37
N GLU A 18 -29.28 -11.32 5.96
CA GLU A 18 -29.65 -11.08 7.37
C GLU A 18 -28.60 -11.61 8.35
N GLU A 19 -27.90 -12.70 8.02
CA GLU A 19 -26.81 -13.21 8.85
C GLU A 19 -25.62 -12.24 8.83
N ASP A 20 -25.34 -11.63 7.68
CA ASP A 20 -24.31 -10.61 7.52
C ASP A 20 -24.60 -9.37 8.36
N ARG A 21 -25.87 -8.97 8.52
CA ARG A 21 -26.24 -7.82 9.37
C ARG A 21 -26.01 -8.13 10.84
N VAL A 22 -26.39 -9.32 11.30
CA VAL A 22 -26.13 -9.76 12.68
C VAL A 22 -24.62 -9.84 12.94
N LEU A 23 -23.87 -10.41 11.98
CA LEU A 23 -22.42 -10.48 12.06
C LEU A 23 -21.81 -9.08 12.11
N ALA A 24 -22.23 -8.19 11.22
CA ALA A 24 -21.79 -6.80 11.14
C ALA A 24 -21.97 -6.06 12.47
N GLU A 25 -23.10 -6.23 13.15
CA GLU A 25 -23.33 -5.67 14.48
C GLU A 25 -22.37 -6.27 15.54
N SER A 26 -22.12 -7.58 15.47
CA SER A 26 -21.30 -8.30 16.44
C SER A 26 -19.81 -7.95 16.38
N ILE A 27 -19.27 -7.75 15.17
CA ILE A 27 -17.86 -7.40 14.93
C ILE A 27 -17.66 -5.90 14.62
N GLY A 28 -18.75 -5.13 14.60
CA GLY A 28 -18.77 -3.68 14.44
C GLY A 28 -18.26 -3.18 13.08
N VAL A 29 -18.78 -3.76 12.00
CA VAL A 29 -18.53 -3.34 10.60
C VAL A 29 -19.86 -3.07 9.89
N TYR A 30 -19.84 -2.59 8.66
CA TYR A 30 -21.05 -2.49 7.84
C TYR A 30 -21.47 -3.86 7.29
N PRO A 31 -22.77 -4.08 7.01
CA PRO A 31 -23.26 -5.33 6.43
C PRO A 31 -22.51 -5.76 5.17
N ASP A 32 -22.19 -4.83 4.26
CA ASP A 32 -21.44 -5.14 3.04
C ASP A 32 -20.04 -5.71 3.32
N VAL A 33 -19.38 -5.26 4.40
CA VAL A 33 -18.08 -5.81 4.82
C VAL A 33 -18.25 -7.23 5.34
N ALA A 34 -19.27 -7.46 6.18
CA ALA A 34 -19.59 -8.78 6.72
C ALA A 34 -19.86 -9.79 5.59
N ALA A 35 -20.64 -9.39 4.57
CA ALA A 35 -20.89 -10.19 3.37
C ALA A 35 -19.60 -10.60 2.65
N ARG A 36 -18.66 -9.66 2.47
CA ARG A 36 -17.35 -9.94 1.87
C ARG A 36 -16.51 -10.89 2.73
N LEU A 37 -16.48 -10.68 4.04
CA LEU A 37 -15.79 -11.58 4.98
C LEU A 37 -16.37 -12.99 4.87
N ARG A 38 -17.70 -13.12 4.84
CA ARG A 38 -18.37 -14.41 4.73
C ARG A 38 -18.04 -15.14 3.45
N VAL A 39 -18.11 -14.46 2.31
CA VAL A 39 -17.70 -15.06 1.03
C VAL A 39 -16.23 -15.48 1.06
N ILE A 40 -15.32 -14.69 1.64
CA ILE A 40 -13.91 -15.10 1.79
C ILE A 40 -13.81 -16.36 2.66
N ARG A 41 -14.51 -16.41 3.80
CA ARG A 41 -14.51 -17.57 4.69
C ARG A 41 -14.97 -18.83 3.96
N GLU A 42 -16.10 -18.77 3.26
CA GLU A 42 -16.63 -19.89 2.48
C GLU A 42 -15.62 -20.37 1.42
N LEU A 43 -14.95 -19.43 0.74
CA LEU A 43 -13.91 -19.75 -0.24
C LEU A 43 -12.66 -20.38 0.40
N VAL A 44 -12.23 -19.89 1.56
CA VAL A 44 -11.08 -20.44 2.30
C VAL A 44 -11.40 -21.82 2.85
N GLU A 45 -12.60 -22.04 3.39
CA GLU A 45 -13.01 -23.33 3.96
C GLU A 45 -13.25 -24.41 2.89
N SER A 46 -13.63 -24.00 1.67
CA SER A 46 -13.80 -24.90 0.52
C SER A 46 -12.49 -25.27 -0.20
N HIS A 47 -11.34 -24.73 0.23
CA HIS A 47 -10.03 -24.97 -0.38
C HIS A 47 -8.98 -25.35 0.69
N ASN A 48 -7.90 -26.04 0.29
CA ASN A 48 -6.87 -26.44 1.27
C ASN A 48 -5.91 -25.31 1.62
N SER A 49 -5.56 -24.48 0.64
CA SER A 49 -4.58 -23.40 0.77
C SER A 49 -4.95 -22.23 -0.14
N THR A 50 -5.13 -21.06 0.47
CA THR A 50 -5.61 -19.84 -0.19
C THR A 50 -4.68 -18.66 0.07
N LEU A 51 -4.36 -17.88 -0.95
CA LEU A 51 -3.72 -16.57 -0.78
C LEU A 51 -4.78 -15.48 -0.95
N ILE A 52 -4.85 -14.53 -0.02
CA ILE A 52 -5.81 -13.43 -0.02
C ILE A 52 -5.02 -12.13 -0.19
N PHE A 53 -4.88 -11.67 -1.42
CA PHE A 53 -4.17 -10.43 -1.72
C PHE A 53 -5.01 -9.21 -1.38
N THR A 54 -4.34 -8.22 -0.84
CA THR A 54 -4.83 -6.86 -0.61
C THR A 54 -3.84 -5.88 -1.25
N ASN A 55 -4.29 -4.69 -1.62
CA ASN A 55 -3.40 -3.72 -2.27
C ASN A 55 -2.46 -3.02 -1.29
N THR A 56 -2.82 -2.94 0.00
CA THR A 56 -2.03 -2.21 1.01
C THR A 56 -1.80 -3.06 2.26
N ARG A 57 -0.69 -2.82 2.96
CA ARG A 57 -0.33 -3.52 4.22
C ARG A 57 -1.38 -3.33 5.34
N PRO A 58 -1.93 -2.12 5.57
CA PRO A 58 -2.97 -1.91 6.57
C PRO A 58 -4.27 -2.62 6.23
N LEU A 59 -4.65 -2.68 4.95
CA LEU A 59 -5.82 -3.45 4.56
C LEU A 59 -5.62 -4.94 4.87
N ALA A 60 -4.40 -5.47 4.68
CA ALA A 60 -4.06 -6.82 5.10
C ALA A 60 -4.23 -7.02 6.62
N GLU A 61 -3.75 -6.08 7.44
CA GLU A 61 -3.87 -6.10 8.90
C GLU A 61 -5.33 -6.01 9.36
N ILE A 62 -6.09 -5.04 8.84
CA ILE A 62 -7.51 -4.82 9.15
C ILE A 62 -8.32 -6.06 8.78
N LEU A 63 -8.12 -6.60 7.57
CA LEU A 63 -8.83 -7.78 7.09
C LEU A 63 -8.51 -9.01 7.96
N THR A 64 -7.23 -9.23 8.28
CA THR A 64 -6.81 -10.32 9.17
C THR A 64 -7.43 -10.17 10.56
N ASN A 65 -7.47 -8.96 11.10
CA ASN A 65 -8.04 -8.68 12.41
C ASN A 65 -9.55 -8.95 12.43
N ARG A 66 -10.28 -8.50 11.40
CA ARG A 66 -11.73 -8.77 11.25
C ARG A 66 -12.02 -10.27 11.27
N PHE A 67 -11.23 -11.10 10.59
CA PHE A 67 -11.38 -12.55 10.67
C PHE A 67 -11.14 -13.11 12.07
N ARG A 68 -10.16 -12.59 12.82
CA ARG A 68 -9.88 -13.02 14.20
C ARG A 68 -10.98 -12.61 15.17
N VAL A 69 -11.55 -11.42 15.01
CA VAL A 69 -12.68 -10.94 15.83
C VAL A 69 -13.93 -11.76 15.54
N TRP A 70 -14.16 -12.14 14.28
CA TRP A 70 -15.26 -13.03 13.92
C TRP A 70 -15.05 -14.45 14.47
N ASP A 71 -13.88 -15.04 14.24
CA ASP A 71 -13.57 -16.41 14.64
C ASP A 71 -12.08 -16.56 14.96
N GLU A 72 -11.76 -16.64 16.26
CA GLU A 72 -10.39 -16.80 16.76
C GLU A 72 -9.74 -18.12 16.32
N GLN A 73 -10.54 -19.12 15.96
CA GLN A 73 -10.05 -20.44 15.52
C GLN A 73 -9.78 -20.50 14.02
N MET A 74 -10.13 -19.45 13.28
CA MET A 74 -9.92 -19.41 11.84
C MET A 74 -8.42 -19.54 11.50
N ARG A 75 -8.11 -20.47 10.61
CA ARG A 75 -6.74 -20.79 10.20
C ARG A 75 -6.18 -19.80 9.17
N ILE A 76 -6.31 -18.50 9.43
CA ILE A 76 -5.79 -17.42 8.56
C ILE A 76 -4.59 -16.72 9.19
N GLY A 77 -3.50 -16.60 8.43
CA GLY A 77 -2.31 -15.83 8.77
C GLY A 77 -2.18 -14.52 7.99
N ILE A 78 -1.12 -13.77 8.25
CA ILE A 78 -0.80 -12.50 7.57
C ILE A 78 0.64 -12.49 7.05
N HIS A 79 0.87 -11.86 5.90
CA HIS A 79 2.20 -11.74 5.30
C HIS A 79 2.42 -10.42 4.53
N HIS A 80 3.33 -9.56 5.00
CA HIS A 80 3.79 -8.36 4.29
C HIS A 80 5.25 -8.00 4.64
N GLY A 81 5.86 -7.11 3.87
CA GLY A 81 7.29 -6.77 3.98
C GLY A 81 7.73 -6.20 5.33
N SER A 82 6.82 -5.52 6.05
CA SER A 82 7.10 -4.95 7.38
C SER A 82 7.15 -5.99 8.51
N LEU A 83 6.74 -7.23 8.26
CA LEU A 83 6.86 -8.30 9.24
C LEU A 83 8.30 -8.81 9.36
N SER A 84 8.68 -9.18 10.57
CA SER A 84 10.00 -9.76 10.84
C SER A 84 10.25 -11.00 9.99
N LYS A 85 11.51 -11.25 9.62
CA LYS A 85 11.90 -12.42 8.81
C LYS A 85 11.46 -13.73 9.45
N THR A 86 11.56 -13.85 10.78
CA THR A 86 11.14 -15.05 11.52
C THR A 86 9.63 -15.25 11.46
N THR A 87 8.85 -14.18 11.60
CA THR A 87 7.38 -14.22 11.43
C THR A 87 7.02 -14.71 10.03
N ARG A 88 7.59 -14.11 8.98
CA ARG A 88 7.32 -14.48 7.58
C ARG A 88 7.58 -15.96 7.30
N ILE A 89 8.78 -16.44 7.64
CA ILE A 89 9.14 -17.86 7.48
C ILE A 89 8.18 -18.78 8.24
N SER A 90 7.80 -18.42 9.47
CA SER A 90 6.88 -19.23 10.26
C SER A 90 5.47 -19.30 9.66
N THR A 91 4.99 -18.21 9.07
CA THR A 91 3.68 -18.16 8.38
C THR A 91 3.71 -18.95 7.07
N GLU A 92 4.78 -18.83 6.29
CA GLU A 92 4.98 -19.61 5.06
C GLU A 92 4.98 -21.11 5.35
N GLU A 93 5.74 -21.56 6.36
CA GLU A 93 5.79 -22.95 6.78
C GLU A 93 4.44 -23.46 7.33
N ALA A 94 3.72 -22.61 8.07
CA ALA A 94 2.39 -22.95 8.58
C ALA A 94 1.37 -23.17 7.46
N LEU A 95 1.44 -22.41 6.36
CA LEU A 95 0.62 -22.67 5.17
C LEU A 95 1.07 -23.93 4.45
N LYS A 96 2.38 -24.13 4.27
CA LYS A 96 2.96 -25.30 3.60
C LYS A 96 2.63 -26.62 4.30
N THR A 97 2.54 -26.60 5.63
CA THR A 97 2.19 -27.76 6.49
C THR A 97 0.69 -27.91 6.73
N GLY A 98 -0.15 -27.02 6.20
CA GLY A 98 -1.61 -27.05 6.36
C GLY A 98 -2.13 -26.57 7.72
N LYS A 99 -1.24 -26.06 8.60
CA LYS A 99 -1.65 -25.40 9.85
C LYS A 99 -2.47 -24.14 9.58
N LEU A 100 -2.19 -23.45 8.48
CA LEU A 100 -3.03 -22.37 7.93
C LEU A 100 -3.80 -22.86 6.71
N ALA A 101 -5.04 -22.40 6.57
CA ALA A 101 -5.87 -22.54 5.37
C ALA A 101 -5.70 -21.34 4.42
N GLY A 102 -5.35 -20.18 4.97
CA GLY A 102 -5.18 -18.97 4.19
C GLY A 102 -4.13 -18.02 4.73
N ILE A 103 -3.57 -17.19 3.86
CA ILE A 103 -2.72 -16.05 4.25
C ILE A 103 -3.29 -14.79 3.59
N VAL A 104 -3.54 -13.74 4.39
CA VAL A 104 -3.77 -12.38 3.89
C VAL A 104 -2.43 -11.72 3.60
N CYS A 105 -2.22 -11.26 2.38
CA CYS A 105 -0.91 -10.77 1.94
C CYS A 105 -0.97 -9.55 1.01
N THR A 106 0.21 -8.96 0.82
CA THR A 106 0.48 -7.90 -0.16
C THR A 106 1.41 -8.44 -1.26
N SER A 107 2.03 -7.55 -2.04
CA SER A 107 3.03 -7.87 -3.09
C SER A 107 4.18 -8.79 -2.64
N SER A 108 4.44 -8.89 -1.33
CA SER A 108 5.45 -9.79 -0.76
C SER A 108 5.30 -11.28 -1.14
N LEU A 109 4.10 -11.75 -1.48
CA LEU A 109 3.84 -13.12 -1.97
C LEU A 109 3.52 -13.19 -3.47
N GLU A 110 3.64 -12.08 -4.20
CA GLU A 110 3.30 -11.99 -5.63
C GLU A 110 4.36 -12.66 -6.51
N LEU A 111 5.64 -12.53 -6.13
CA LEU A 111 6.78 -13.03 -6.88
C LEU A 111 7.38 -14.30 -6.26
N GLY A 112 7.41 -15.38 -7.06
CA GLY A 112 8.47 -16.40 -7.08
C GLY A 112 8.83 -17.24 -5.85
N ILE A 113 8.20 -17.08 -4.69
CA ILE A 113 8.56 -17.86 -3.48
C ILE A 113 7.76 -19.18 -3.35
N ASP A 114 8.44 -20.25 -2.92
CA ASP A 114 7.85 -21.58 -2.72
C ASP A 114 7.09 -21.68 -1.39
N VAL A 115 5.89 -21.10 -1.35
CA VAL A 115 4.93 -21.25 -0.24
C VAL A 115 4.15 -22.58 -0.30
N GLY A 116 4.55 -23.50 -1.18
CA GLY A 116 3.87 -24.77 -1.40
C GLY A 116 2.69 -24.67 -2.39
N ARG A 117 1.80 -25.66 -2.32
CA ARG A 117 0.68 -25.80 -3.26
C ARG A 117 -0.49 -24.91 -2.84
N ILE A 118 -0.67 -23.80 -3.55
CA ILE A 118 -1.86 -22.94 -3.44
C ILE A 118 -2.95 -23.44 -4.39
N ASP A 119 -4.18 -23.58 -3.89
CA ASP A 119 -5.33 -24.05 -4.66
C ASP A 119 -6.21 -22.89 -5.17
N LEU A 120 -6.24 -21.76 -4.43
CA LEU A 120 -7.03 -20.58 -4.76
C LEU A 120 -6.27 -19.29 -4.45
N VAL A 121 -6.47 -18.28 -5.30
CA VAL A 121 -6.09 -16.90 -5.01
C VAL A 121 -7.37 -16.06 -4.91
N ILE A 122 -7.50 -15.31 -3.83
CA ILE A 122 -8.52 -14.28 -3.64
C ILE A 122 -7.81 -12.93 -3.73
N GLN A 123 -8.38 -12.01 -4.48
CA GLN A 123 -7.97 -10.62 -4.59
C GLN A 123 -9.08 -9.78 -3.95
N TYR A 124 -8.81 -9.16 -2.81
CA TYR A 124 -9.78 -8.30 -2.13
C TYR A 124 -9.63 -6.86 -2.63
N ASN A 125 -10.70 -6.30 -3.20
CA ASN A 125 -10.75 -5.12 -4.07
C ASN A 125 -10.13 -5.33 -5.45
N SER A 126 -10.35 -4.40 -6.37
CA SER A 126 -9.73 -4.42 -7.69
C SER A 126 -8.20 -4.52 -7.60
N PRO A 127 -7.56 -5.40 -8.39
CA PRO A 127 -6.09 -5.50 -8.44
C PRO A 127 -5.43 -4.25 -9.07
N ARG A 128 -6.22 -3.29 -9.58
CA ARG A 128 -5.85 -2.07 -10.30
C ARG A 128 -5.18 -2.30 -11.66
N GLU A 129 -4.33 -3.32 -11.77
CA GLU A 129 -3.57 -3.70 -12.97
C GLU A 129 -3.80 -5.17 -13.36
N VAL A 130 -3.82 -5.43 -14.68
CA VAL A 130 -3.93 -6.74 -15.32
C VAL A 130 -2.70 -7.60 -15.03
N THR A 131 -1.50 -7.04 -15.16
CA THR A 131 -0.24 -7.75 -14.93
C THR A 131 -0.17 -8.31 -13.51
N ARG A 132 -0.61 -7.54 -12.52
CA ARG A 132 -0.64 -7.97 -11.11
C ARG A 132 -1.64 -9.08 -10.87
N LEU A 133 -2.84 -8.98 -11.45
CA LEU A 133 -3.84 -10.04 -11.33
C LEU A 133 -3.29 -11.37 -11.87
N ILE A 134 -2.62 -11.35 -13.02
CA ILE A 134 -2.01 -12.54 -13.63
C ILE A 134 -0.89 -13.10 -12.75
N GLN A 135 0.00 -12.25 -12.20
CA GLN A 135 1.07 -12.70 -11.31
C GLN A 135 0.52 -13.34 -10.04
N ARG A 136 -0.46 -12.67 -9.40
CA ARG A 136 -1.14 -13.12 -8.18
C ARG A 136 -1.90 -14.43 -8.41
N VAL A 137 -2.79 -14.49 -9.40
CA VAL A 137 -3.55 -15.71 -9.75
C VAL A 137 -2.61 -16.83 -10.20
N GLY A 138 -1.51 -16.49 -10.88
CA GLY A 138 -0.45 -17.42 -11.24
C GLY A 138 0.22 -18.11 -10.04
N ARG A 139 -0.04 -17.71 -8.80
CA ARG A 139 0.38 -18.44 -7.60
C ARG A 139 -0.49 -19.68 -7.32
N SER A 140 -1.71 -19.76 -7.83
CA SER A 140 -2.56 -20.96 -7.65
C SER A 140 -2.35 -22.02 -8.74
N GLY A 141 -2.64 -23.27 -8.40
CA GLY A 141 -2.65 -24.40 -9.34
C GLY A 141 -1.26 -24.86 -9.79
N HIS A 142 -0.26 -24.93 -8.91
CA HIS A 142 1.11 -25.36 -9.25
C HIS A 142 1.14 -26.80 -9.78
N GLY A 143 1.27 -26.95 -11.10
CA GLY A 143 1.36 -28.22 -11.83
C GLY A 143 1.11 -28.04 -13.32
N VAL A 144 1.87 -28.73 -14.18
CA VAL A 144 1.65 -28.72 -15.63
C VAL A 144 0.25 -29.25 -15.93
N GLY A 145 -0.53 -28.52 -16.72
CA GLY A 145 -1.90 -28.88 -17.10
C GLY A 145 -2.99 -28.53 -16.08
N ARG A 146 -2.67 -27.86 -14.96
CA ARG A 146 -3.68 -27.35 -14.01
C ARG A 146 -4.09 -25.91 -14.33
N THR A 147 -5.36 -25.61 -14.11
CA THR A 147 -5.91 -24.25 -14.21
C THR A 147 -5.63 -23.47 -12.93
N ALA A 148 -5.03 -22.30 -13.04
CA ALA A 148 -4.89 -21.35 -11.94
C ALA A 148 -6.26 -20.70 -11.67
N LYS A 149 -6.72 -20.74 -10.42
CA LYS A 149 -8.00 -20.21 -9.98
C LYS A 149 -7.82 -18.89 -9.22
N GLY A 150 -8.58 -17.89 -9.60
CA GLY A 150 -8.60 -16.55 -9.01
C GLY A 150 -10.02 -16.07 -8.76
N VAL A 151 -10.26 -15.42 -7.64
CA VAL A 151 -11.52 -14.71 -7.34
C VAL A 151 -11.21 -13.28 -6.95
N VAL A 152 -11.82 -12.30 -7.60
CA VAL A 152 -11.75 -10.88 -7.20
C VAL A 152 -13.02 -10.53 -6.43
N ILE A 153 -12.90 -9.96 -5.24
CA ILE A 153 -14.03 -9.53 -4.41
C ILE A 153 -14.10 -8.02 -4.43
N ALA A 154 -15.09 -7.49 -5.13
CA ALA A 154 -15.29 -6.06 -5.28
C ALA A 154 -15.90 -5.41 -4.03
N ILE A 155 -15.51 -4.16 -3.75
CA ILE A 155 -15.97 -3.43 -2.56
C ILE A 155 -17.09 -2.42 -2.86
N ASP A 156 -17.14 -1.88 -4.08
CA ASP A 156 -18.18 -0.97 -4.56
C ASP A 156 -18.39 -1.11 -6.08
N SER A 157 -19.26 -0.28 -6.65
CA SER A 157 -19.62 -0.32 -8.07
C SER A 157 -18.46 0.01 -9.02
N ASP A 158 -17.62 1.00 -8.70
CA ASP A 158 -16.49 1.38 -9.54
C ASP A 158 -15.42 0.28 -9.48
N ASP A 159 -15.17 -0.24 -8.28
CA ASP A 159 -14.27 -1.36 -8.05
C ASP A 159 -14.74 -2.64 -8.77
N ALA A 160 -16.05 -2.89 -8.81
CA ALA A 160 -16.64 -4.02 -9.52
C ALA A 160 -16.48 -3.90 -11.04
N LEU A 161 -16.78 -2.73 -11.63
CA LEU A 161 -16.57 -2.49 -13.07
C LEU A 161 -15.09 -2.60 -13.44
N GLU A 162 -14.21 -2.05 -12.61
CA GLU A 162 -12.76 -2.14 -12.78
C GLU A 162 -12.27 -3.58 -12.72
N ALA A 163 -12.69 -4.35 -11.71
CA ALA A 163 -12.35 -5.76 -11.57
C ALA A 163 -12.86 -6.61 -12.75
N MET A 164 -14.08 -6.34 -13.24
CA MET A 164 -14.63 -6.99 -14.44
C MET A 164 -13.74 -6.74 -15.66
N VAL A 165 -13.39 -5.47 -15.91
CA VAL A 165 -12.52 -5.08 -17.02
C VAL A 165 -11.15 -5.74 -16.89
N ILE A 166 -10.51 -5.67 -15.73
CA ILE A 166 -9.19 -6.25 -15.52
C ILE A 166 -9.21 -7.78 -15.68
N ALA A 167 -10.22 -8.46 -15.13
CA ALA A 167 -10.38 -9.90 -15.28
C ALA A 167 -10.54 -10.29 -16.77
N ARG A 168 -11.40 -9.58 -17.51
CA ARG A 168 -11.58 -9.81 -18.95
C ARG A 168 -10.28 -9.58 -19.72
N ARG A 169 -9.58 -8.48 -19.45
CA ARG A 169 -8.30 -8.16 -20.11
C ARG A 169 -7.23 -9.19 -19.79
N ALA A 170 -7.18 -9.70 -18.55
CA ALA A 170 -6.27 -10.78 -18.18
C ALA A 170 -6.55 -12.06 -18.97
N MET A 171 -7.83 -12.44 -19.10
CA MET A 171 -8.25 -13.60 -19.90
C MET A 171 -7.98 -13.45 -21.40
N LEU A 172 -7.86 -12.21 -21.89
CA LEU A 172 -7.51 -11.88 -23.27
C LEU A 172 -6.02 -11.56 -23.48
N GLU A 173 -5.19 -11.69 -22.44
CA GLU A 173 -3.75 -11.35 -22.47
C GLU A 173 -3.46 -9.88 -22.86
N LEU A 174 -4.40 -8.97 -22.56
CA LEU A 174 -4.27 -7.53 -22.83
C LEU A 174 -3.60 -6.81 -21.65
N LEU A 175 -2.29 -6.98 -21.53
CA LEU A 175 -1.46 -6.42 -20.46
C LEU A 175 -1.17 -4.93 -20.66
N GLU A 176 -0.81 -4.27 -19.56
CA GLU A 176 -0.16 -2.96 -19.60
C GLU A 176 1.16 -3.05 -20.39
N LYS A 177 1.50 -1.97 -21.10
CA LYS A 177 2.83 -1.87 -21.72
C LYS A 177 3.85 -1.55 -20.63
N PRO A 178 5.00 -2.25 -20.59
CA PRO A 178 6.06 -1.88 -19.65
C PRO A 178 6.58 -0.48 -19.98
N GLU A 179 6.45 0.44 -19.03
CA GLU A 179 7.08 1.76 -19.10
C GLU A 179 8.56 1.59 -18.73
N ILE A 180 9.46 1.98 -19.62
CA ILE A 180 10.91 1.87 -19.39
C ILE A 180 11.47 3.28 -19.27
N PRO A 181 12.08 3.64 -18.12
CA PRO A 181 12.65 4.96 -17.96
C PRO A 181 13.88 5.11 -18.86
N VAL A 182 14.02 6.29 -19.46
CA VAL A 182 15.11 6.62 -20.39
C VAL A 182 16.01 7.70 -19.78
N LYS A 183 17.30 7.65 -20.09
CA LYS A 183 18.29 8.65 -19.67
C LYS A 183 18.31 8.93 -18.15
N CYS A 184 18.16 7.91 -17.30
CA CYS A 184 18.28 8.04 -15.84
C CYS A 184 19.70 8.49 -15.45
N TYR A 185 19.89 9.76 -15.10
CA TYR A 185 21.23 10.32 -14.90
C TYR A 185 21.90 9.85 -13.61
N ASP A 186 21.12 9.45 -12.61
CA ASP A 186 21.61 8.83 -11.39
C ASP A 186 22.28 7.47 -11.65
N ALA A 187 21.60 6.59 -12.38
CA ALA A 187 22.13 5.30 -12.82
C ALA A 187 23.28 5.48 -13.82
N LEU A 188 23.20 6.46 -14.73
CA LEU A 188 24.29 6.80 -15.65
C LEU A 188 25.57 7.16 -14.89
N MET A 189 25.47 8.09 -13.92
CA MET A 189 26.60 8.53 -13.10
C MET A 189 27.25 7.34 -12.37
N HIS A 190 26.43 6.43 -11.82
CA HIS A 190 26.92 5.22 -11.19
C HIS A 190 27.68 4.30 -12.18
N GLN A 191 27.15 4.10 -13.39
CA GLN A 191 27.83 3.28 -14.40
C GLN A 191 29.15 3.91 -14.87
N VAL A 192 29.19 5.24 -15.05
CA VAL A 192 30.44 5.96 -15.39
C VAL A 192 31.47 5.82 -14.27
N ALA A 193 31.05 5.90 -13.00
CA ALA A 193 31.93 5.64 -11.86
C ALA A 193 32.50 4.21 -11.89
N GLY A 194 31.67 3.21 -12.24
CA GLY A 194 32.12 1.83 -12.44
C GLY A 194 33.16 1.68 -13.54
N LEU A 195 32.94 2.31 -14.71
CA LEU A 195 33.92 2.34 -15.80
C LEU A 195 35.24 2.97 -15.37
N LEU A 196 35.21 4.03 -14.57
CA LEU A 196 36.43 4.65 -14.03
C LEU A 196 37.17 3.78 -13.03
N ILE A 197 36.46 2.98 -12.22
CA ILE A 197 37.08 2.02 -11.30
C ILE A 197 37.82 0.93 -12.08
N GLU A 198 37.23 0.44 -13.18
CA GLU A 198 37.80 -0.62 -14.02
C GLU A 198 38.96 -0.12 -14.89
N TYR A 199 38.74 0.92 -15.70
CA TYR A 199 39.70 1.35 -16.72
C TYR A 199 40.69 2.43 -16.22
N GLY A 200 40.34 3.17 -15.17
CA GLY A 200 41.14 4.27 -14.62
C GLY A 200 41.18 5.55 -15.47
N ARG A 201 41.04 5.44 -16.79
CA ARG A 201 40.86 6.52 -17.77
C ARG A 201 40.09 5.99 -18.96
N ILE A 202 39.21 6.80 -19.54
CA ILE A 202 38.39 6.41 -20.69
C ILE A 202 37.93 7.65 -21.45
N GLY A 203 37.89 7.59 -22.79
CA GLY A 203 37.41 8.71 -23.61
C GLY A 203 35.92 8.97 -23.42
N VAL A 204 35.49 10.24 -23.43
CA VAL A 204 34.07 10.59 -23.30
C VAL A 204 33.24 9.95 -24.43
N SER A 205 33.76 9.93 -25.65
CA SER A 205 33.12 9.26 -26.80
C SER A 205 33.02 7.75 -26.62
N GLU A 206 34.02 7.11 -26.01
CA GLU A 206 34.01 5.67 -25.73
C GLU A 206 32.99 5.31 -24.65
N ILE A 207 32.88 6.11 -23.57
CA ILE A 207 31.79 5.97 -22.59
C ILE A 207 30.44 6.04 -23.30
N LEU A 208 30.23 7.05 -24.15
CA LEU A 208 28.97 7.25 -24.87
C LEU A 208 28.62 6.02 -25.73
N GLU A 209 29.59 5.47 -26.47
CA GLU A 209 29.41 4.27 -27.29
C GLU A 209 29.05 3.04 -26.46
N ILE A 210 29.70 2.84 -25.30
CA ILE A 210 29.38 1.72 -24.39
C ILE A 210 27.96 1.88 -23.86
N ILE A 211 27.63 3.05 -23.34
CA ILE A 211 26.34 3.33 -22.69
C ILE A 211 25.19 3.24 -23.70
N ARG A 212 25.33 3.78 -24.91
CA ARG A 212 24.31 3.75 -25.97
C ARG A 212 23.94 2.34 -26.46
N ARG A 213 24.75 1.31 -26.16
CA ARG A 213 24.38 -0.10 -26.44
C ARG A 213 23.23 -0.59 -25.57
N SER A 214 22.96 0.08 -24.47
CA SER A 214 21.81 -0.23 -23.61
C SER A 214 20.56 0.54 -24.07
N TYR A 215 19.40 -0.13 -24.00
CA TYR A 215 18.14 0.40 -24.54
C TYR A 215 17.77 1.78 -23.95
N ASN A 216 17.97 1.98 -22.64
CA ASN A 216 17.54 3.18 -21.91
C ASN A 216 18.35 4.43 -22.28
N TYR A 217 19.53 4.27 -22.87
CA TYR A 217 20.45 5.36 -23.19
C TYR A 217 20.78 5.44 -24.69
N ARG A 218 20.05 4.71 -25.55
CA ARG A 218 20.25 4.72 -27.01
C ARG A 218 20.22 6.14 -27.61
N ASP A 219 19.44 7.03 -27.02
CA ASP A 219 19.24 8.42 -27.44
C ASP A 219 20.02 9.42 -26.55
N LEU A 220 20.91 8.96 -25.65
CA LEU A 220 21.73 9.82 -24.79
C LEU A 220 22.67 10.67 -25.65
N GLU A 221 22.67 11.99 -25.50
CA GLU A 221 23.53 12.89 -26.26
C GLU A 221 24.89 13.09 -25.58
N LEU A 222 25.90 13.44 -26.39
CA LEU A 222 27.25 13.72 -25.89
C LEU A 222 27.27 14.85 -24.86
N GLU A 223 26.45 15.89 -25.09
CA GLU A 223 26.37 17.05 -24.20
C GLU A 223 25.70 16.69 -22.86
N GLU A 224 24.67 15.85 -22.88
CA GLU A 224 24.04 15.32 -21.65
C GLU A 224 25.05 14.52 -20.83
N LEU A 225 25.82 13.64 -21.48
CA LEU A 225 26.90 12.89 -20.83
C LEU A 225 27.97 13.81 -20.25
N ARG A 226 28.39 14.85 -20.98
CA ARG A 226 29.36 15.83 -20.49
C ARG A 226 28.87 16.58 -19.27
N GLN A 227 27.59 16.96 -19.22
CA GLN A 227 27.02 17.61 -18.04
C GLN A 227 27.03 16.70 -16.81
N VAL A 228 26.75 15.40 -16.98
CA VAL A 228 26.87 14.41 -15.90
C VAL A 228 28.32 14.24 -15.46
N ILE A 229 29.28 14.19 -16.38
CA ILE A 229 30.72 14.11 -16.06
C ILE A 229 31.20 15.37 -15.34
N GLU A 230 30.76 16.55 -15.76
CA GLU A 230 31.11 17.81 -15.09
C GLU A 230 30.52 17.86 -13.67
N HIS A 231 29.30 17.32 -13.49
CA HIS A 231 28.73 17.09 -12.16
C HIS A 231 29.59 16.14 -11.32
N MET A 232 30.05 15.01 -11.89
CA MET A 232 30.99 14.12 -11.21
C MET A 232 32.31 14.81 -10.85
N ARG A 233 32.78 15.74 -11.70
CA ARG A 233 33.99 16.54 -11.46
C ARG A 233 33.80 17.49 -10.29
N SER A 234 32.65 18.15 -10.19
CA SER A 234 32.34 19.07 -9.08
C SER A 234 32.34 18.37 -7.72
N LEU A 235 31.97 17.08 -7.70
CA LEU A 235 31.99 16.21 -6.51
C LEU A 235 33.35 15.55 -6.24
N GLY A 236 34.33 15.71 -7.14
CA GLY A 236 35.62 15.02 -7.06
C GLY A 236 35.54 13.51 -7.29
N VAL A 237 34.45 13.01 -7.87
CA VAL A 237 34.24 11.60 -8.24
C VAL A 237 34.98 11.27 -9.55
N ALA A 238 35.10 12.25 -10.44
CA ALA A 238 35.84 12.15 -11.69
C ALA A 238 36.72 13.39 -11.91
N ASP A 239 37.63 13.33 -12.87
CA ASP A 239 38.31 14.49 -13.45
C ASP A 239 38.20 14.40 -14.98
N LEU A 240 38.30 15.52 -15.69
CA LEU A 240 38.16 15.59 -17.15
C LEU A 240 39.39 16.27 -17.75
N ARG A 241 40.12 15.55 -18.61
CA ARG A 241 41.36 16.03 -19.26
C ARG A 241 41.40 15.59 -20.70
N ASP A 242 41.59 16.52 -21.63
CA ASP A 242 41.76 16.20 -23.06
C ASP A 242 40.64 15.29 -23.64
N ASP A 243 39.39 15.51 -23.23
CA ASP A 243 38.21 14.69 -23.60
C ASP A 243 38.27 13.22 -23.09
N GLU A 244 39.12 12.95 -22.10
CA GLU A 244 39.14 11.73 -21.31
C GLU A 244 38.64 11.98 -19.90
N VAL A 245 37.74 11.10 -19.44
CA VAL A 245 37.35 11.03 -18.04
C VAL A 245 38.39 10.19 -17.31
N VAL A 246 39.00 10.76 -16.29
CA VAL A 246 40.10 10.13 -15.55
C VAL A 246 39.76 9.98 -14.09
N LYS A 247 40.28 8.91 -13.50
CA LYS A 247 40.19 8.68 -12.06
C LYS A 247 40.89 9.83 -11.30
N PRO A 248 40.23 10.44 -10.29
CA PRO A 248 40.84 11.48 -9.48
C PRO A 248 42.11 10.99 -8.77
N ARG A 249 43.07 11.89 -8.52
CA ARG A 249 44.28 11.58 -7.75
C ARG A 249 43.95 11.04 -6.35
N ASN A 250 42.93 11.61 -5.71
CA ASN A 250 42.34 11.08 -4.49
C ASN A 250 41.06 10.33 -4.85
N SER A 251 41.16 9.01 -5.06
CA SER A 251 40.01 8.20 -5.48
C SER A 251 39.02 7.88 -4.37
N ARG A 252 39.20 8.40 -3.15
CA ARG A 252 38.31 8.13 -2.02
C ARG A 252 36.86 8.50 -2.35
N ALA A 253 36.63 9.69 -2.89
CA ALA A 253 35.28 10.14 -3.27
C ALA A 253 34.62 9.21 -4.31
N LEU A 254 35.38 8.71 -5.29
CA LEU A 254 34.89 7.75 -6.28
C LEU A 254 34.43 6.44 -5.65
N TYR A 255 35.25 5.84 -4.78
CA TYR A 255 34.91 4.57 -4.14
C TYR A 255 33.79 4.74 -3.10
N ASP A 256 33.84 5.80 -2.29
CA ASP A 256 32.81 6.12 -1.31
C ASP A 256 31.46 6.35 -2.03
N TYR A 257 31.44 7.08 -3.15
CA TYR A 257 30.24 7.26 -3.98
C TYR A 257 29.72 5.91 -4.50
N TYR A 258 30.57 5.12 -5.17
CA TYR A 258 30.16 3.88 -5.84
C TYR A 258 29.58 2.85 -4.85
N PHE A 259 30.29 2.57 -3.77
CA PHE A 259 29.87 1.53 -2.82
C PHE A 259 28.68 1.92 -1.94
N ASN A 260 28.46 3.22 -1.72
CA ASN A 260 27.28 3.71 -1.01
C ASN A 260 26.03 3.84 -1.91
N ASN A 261 26.18 3.69 -3.25
CA ASN A 261 25.08 3.84 -4.21
C ASN A 261 24.86 2.58 -5.08
N LEU A 262 25.16 1.38 -4.57
CA LEU A 262 24.98 0.11 -5.29
C LEU A 262 23.53 -0.22 -5.67
N SER A 263 22.55 0.43 -5.04
CA SER A 263 21.13 0.28 -5.31
C SER A 263 20.53 1.64 -5.68
N MET A 264 19.71 1.66 -6.73
CA MET A 264 18.90 2.83 -7.10
C MET A 264 17.56 2.87 -6.37
N ILE A 265 17.24 1.86 -5.56
CA ILE A 265 16.05 1.89 -4.69
C ILE A 265 16.26 3.03 -3.68
N PRO A 266 15.35 4.03 -3.61
CA PRO A 266 15.45 5.09 -2.63
C PRO A 266 15.22 4.52 -1.22
N GLU A 267 15.83 5.16 -0.23
CA GLU A 267 15.49 4.87 1.16
C GLU A 267 14.26 5.68 1.55
N GLU A 268 13.17 4.98 1.84
CA GLU A 268 11.95 5.58 2.37
C GLU A 268 12.05 5.66 3.89
N ARG A 269 11.88 6.86 4.45
CA ARG A 269 11.64 6.99 5.88
C ARG A 269 10.19 6.72 6.20
N GLN A 270 9.97 6.35 7.45
CA GLN A 270 8.66 6.14 8.03
C GLN A 270 8.52 7.09 9.21
N TYR A 271 7.38 7.78 9.29
CA TYR A 271 7.05 8.69 10.37
C TYR A 271 6.14 8.01 11.37
N ILE A 272 6.47 8.11 12.65
CA ILE A 272 5.64 7.59 13.73
C ILE A 272 4.53 8.62 13.98
N VAL A 273 3.28 8.21 13.78
CA VAL A 273 2.12 9.04 14.12
C VAL A 273 1.84 8.88 15.60
N VAL A 274 1.75 9.99 16.32
CA VAL A 274 1.58 10.06 17.76
C VAL A 274 0.33 10.86 18.06
N ASP A 275 -0.59 10.29 18.82
CA ASP A 275 -1.71 11.05 19.38
C ASP A 275 -1.18 12.04 20.41
N GLU A 276 -1.38 13.33 20.16
CA GLU A 276 -0.88 14.42 21.01
C GLU A 276 -1.54 14.41 22.40
N SER A 277 -2.78 13.92 22.50
CA SER A 277 -3.52 13.91 23.76
C SER A 277 -3.04 12.82 24.72
N SER A 278 -2.67 11.65 24.19
CA SER A 278 -2.22 10.49 24.97
C SER A 278 -0.69 10.30 24.96
N GLY A 279 0.00 10.87 23.97
CA GLY A 279 1.42 10.64 23.70
C GLY A 279 1.70 9.26 23.07
N GLU A 280 0.66 8.50 22.71
CA GLU A 280 0.80 7.14 22.21
C GLU A 280 1.05 7.11 20.69
N PRO A 281 1.94 6.24 20.19
CA PRO A 281 2.04 5.95 18.77
C PRO A 281 0.77 5.27 18.24
N VAL A 282 0.09 5.91 17.29
CA VAL A 282 -1.17 5.42 16.70
C VAL A 282 -1.00 4.81 15.31
N GLY A 283 0.16 5.00 14.69
CA GLY A 283 0.52 4.28 13.48
C GLY A 283 1.79 4.80 12.85
N ILE A 284 1.99 4.45 11.59
CA ILE A 284 3.17 4.85 10.81
C ILE A 284 2.67 5.34 9.46
N LEU A 285 3.17 6.48 9.03
CA LEU A 285 2.98 7.01 7.68
C LEU A 285 4.28 6.89 6.91
N ASP A 286 4.17 6.58 5.62
CA ASP A 286 5.31 6.69 4.73
C ASP A 286 5.65 8.18 4.51
N GLU A 287 6.89 8.41 4.14
CA GLU A 287 7.42 9.75 3.90
C GLU A 287 6.78 10.45 2.71
N GLU A 288 6.16 9.72 1.78
CA GLU A 288 5.46 10.27 0.62
C GLU A 288 4.12 10.89 1.01
N PHE A 289 3.35 10.22 1.87
CA PHE A 289 2.14 10.76 2.49
C PHE A 289 2.45 12.02 3.29
N VAL A 290 3.51 12.00 4.11
CA VAL A 290 3.90 13.20 4.87
C VAL A 290 4.34 14.33 3.95
N ALA A 291 4.98 14.02 2.82
CA ALA A 291 5.30 15.03 1.84
C ALA A 291 4.02 15.63 1.24
N GLU A 292 3.10 14.82 0.72
CA GLU A 292 1.94 15.33 0.01
C GLU A 292 0.88 15.96 0.92
N TYR A 293 0.72 15.42 2.14
CA TYR A 293 -0.39 15.72 3.04
C TYR A 293 0.03 16.09 4.47
N GLY A 294 1.32 16.17 4.79
CA GLY A 294 1.83 16.41 6.15
C GLY A 294 1.67 17.84 6.70
N GLU A 295 0.83 18.68 6.10
CA GLU A 295 0.59 20.04 6.60
C GLU A 295 -0.29 20.05 7.86
N PRO A 296 -0.05 20.95 8.83
CA PRO A 296 -0.97 21.17 9.94
C PRO A 296 -2.40 21.49 9.46
N GLY A 297 -3.39 20.89 10.10
CA GLY A 297 -4.79 20.95 9.71
C GLY A 297 -5.17 19.93 8.63
N THR A 298 -4.23 19.14 8.11
CA THR A 298 -4.58 18.01 7.25
C THR A 298 -5.23 16.91 8.06
N ARG A 299 -6.42 16.50 7.61
CA ARG A 299 -7.17 15.40 8.18
C ARG A 299 -6.83 14.14 7.41
N PHE A 300 -6.64 13.03 8.09
CA PHE A 300 -6.33 11.77 7.44
C PHE A 300 -6.81 10.55 8.23
N ILE A 301 -7.03 9.46 7.52
CA ILE A 301 -7.50 8.22 8.12
C ILE A 301 -6.29 7.34 8.39
N LEU A 302 -6.06 6.95 9.64
CA LEU A 302 -5.02 6.00 10.03
C LEU A 302 -5.56 5.00 11.04
N MET A 303 -5.35 3.71 10.76
CA MET A 303 -5.89 2.60 11.56
C MET A 303 -7.40 2.72 11.79
N GLY A 304 -8.09 3.19 10.76
CA GLY A 304 -9.53 3.39 10.78
C GLY A 304 -9.98 4.73 11.36
N ARG A 305 -9.18 5.44 12.15
CA ARG A 305 -9.63 6.69 12.79
C ARG A 305 -9.24 7.92 11.97
N ALA A 306 -10.08 8.95 12.00
CA ALA A 306 -9.73 10.26 11.49
C ALA A 306 -8.82 10.98 12.50
N TRP A 307 -7.74 11.55 11.98
CA TRP A 307 -6.72 12.26 12.72
C TRP A 307 -6.47 13.60 12.03
N GLU A 308 -6.33 14.68 12.79
CA GLU A 308 -5.86 15.96 12.26
C GLU A 308 -4.39 16.15 12.64
N ILE A 309 -3.54 16.44 11.65
CA ILE A 309 -2.14 16.79 11.90
C ILE A 309 -2.10 18.14 12.61
N HIS A 310 -1.56 18.18 13.82
CA HIS A 310 -1.29 19.43 14.52
C HIS A 310 0.11 19.95 14.19
N HIS A 311 1.10 19.06 14.20
CA HIS A 311 2.46 19.39 13.79
C HIS A 311 3.26 18.17 13.38
N VAL A 312 4.26 18.39 12.53
CA VAL A 312 5.25 17.38 12.11
C VAL A 312 6.61 17.81 12.64
N GLY A 313 7.31 16.90 13.33
CA GLY A 313 8.60 17.19 13.95
C GLY A 313 9.50 15.97 14.01
N GLY A 314 10.71 16.08 13.45
CA GLY A 314 11.67 14.98 13.41
C GLY A 314 11.14 13.78 12.61
N ASP A 315 11.04 12.63 13.26
CA ASP A 315 10.48 11.37 12.74
C ASP A 315 9.05 11.12 13.23
N ARG A 316 8.36 12.15 13.74
CA ARG A 316 7.02 12.05 14.34
C ARG A 316 6.02 13.02 13.72
N ILE A 317 4.77 12.59 13.68
CA ILE A 317 3.61 13.40 13.33
C ILE A 317 2.69 13.39 14.52
N TYR A 318 2.41 14.57 15.06
CA TYR A 318 1.52 14.71 16.21
C TYR A 318 0.13 15.04 15.72
N VAL A 319 -0.83 14.25 16.17
CA VAL A 319 -2.21 14.30 15.69
C VAL A 319 -3.21 14.39 16.82
N ALA A 320 -4.36 14.98 16.56
CA ALA A 320 -5.52 14.85 17.42
C ALA A 320 -6.60 14.00 16.76
N PRO A 321 -7.33 13.17 17.53
CA PRO A 321 -8.44 12.41 16.99
C PRO A 321 -9.59 13.34 16.58
N LEU A 322 -10.23 13.03 15.46
CA LEU A 322 -11.47 13.69 15.01
C LEU A 322 -12.66 12.73 15.18
N GLU A 323 -13.82 13.28 15.56
CA GLU A 323 -15.08 12.53 15.61
C GLU A 323 -15.70 12.37 14.20
N ASP A 324 -15.39 13.30 13.29
CA ASP A 324 -15.82 13.26 11.89
C ASP A 324 -14.69 12.81 10.95
N TYR A 325 -15.09 12.21 9.84
CA TYR A 325 -14.20 11.80 8.75
C TYR A 325 -14.17 12.82 7.61
N GLU A 326 -14.82 13.97 7.80
CA GLU A 326 -15.12 14.89 6.72
C GLU A 326 -13.84 15.60 6.23
N GLY A 327 -13.48 15.35 4.98
CA GLY A 327 -12.26 15.88 4.36
C GLY A 327 -10.97 15.17 4.78
N ALA A 328 -11.07 14.00 5.43
CA ALA A 328 -9.92 13.18 5.76
C ALA A 328 -9.36 12.44 4.53
N ILE A 329 -8.04 12.49 4.36
CA ILE A 329 -7.31 11.86 3.27
C ILE A 329 -6.90 10.44 3.70
N PRO A 330 -7.11 9.39 2.90
CA PRO A 330 -6.57 8.08 3.22
C PRO A 330 -5.04 8.11 3.32
N SER A 331 -4.47 7.41 4.30
CA SER A 331 -3.03 7.45 4.59
C SER A 331 -2.08 6.87 3.52
N TRP A 332 -2.57 6.35 2.40
CA TRP A 332 -1.84 5.37 1.56
C TRP A 332 -1.64 5.78 0.10
N VAL A 333 -1.61 7.09 -0.19
CA VAL A 333 -1.54 7.62 -1.57
C VAL A 333 -0.20 7.34 -2.28
N GLY A 334 0.89 7.11 -1.55
CA GLY A 334 2.24 6.87 -2.11
C GLY A 334 2.47 5.45 -2.66
N GLU A 335 1.84 4.42 -2.08
CA GLU A 335 1.95 3.02 -2.54
C GLU A 335 0.75 2.56 -3.41
N GLU A 336 -0.18 3.46 -3.79
CA GLU A 336 -1.37 3.05 -4.54
C GLU A 336 -1.01 2.59 -5.96
N ILE A 337 -1.40 1.36 -6.29
CA ILE A 337 -1.21 0.77 -7.61
C ILE A 337 -2.09 1.57 -8.60
N PRO A 338 -1.50 2.24 -9.61
CA PRO A 338 -2.27 3.11 -10.49
C PRO A 338 -3.19 2.29 -11.40
N VAL A 339 -4.44 2.70 -11.50
CA VAL A 339 -5.34 2.16 -12.52
C VAL A 339 -4.93 2.73 -13.89
N PRO A 340 -4.61 1.86 -14.88
CA PRO A 340 -4.21 2.31 -16.21
C PRO A 340 -5.33 3.04 -16.95
N TYR A 341 -4.94 3.97 -17.83
CA TYR A 341 -5.85 4.70 -18.71
C TYR A 341 -6.77 3.77 -19.51
N GLU A 342 -6.23 2.69 -20.07
CA GLU A 342 -6.99 1.76 -20.92
C GLU A 342 -8.07 1.01 -20.13
N VAL A 343 -7.84 0.74 -18.83
CA VAL A 343 -8.83 0.14 -17.94
C VAL A 343 -9.94 1.15 -17.66
N ALA A 344 -9.58 2.39 -17.30
CA ALA A 344 -10.55 3.44 -17.02
C ALA A 344 -11.44 3.74 -18.24
N MET A 345 -10.85 3.81 -19.43
CA MET A 345 -11.58 4.01 -20.68
C MET A 345 -12.53 2.87 -21.01
N GLU A 346 -12.16 1.61 -20.76
CA GLU A 346 -13.06 0.47 -20.97
C GLU A 346 -14.24 0.47 -19.97
N VAL A 347 -14.01 0.90 -18.72
CA VAL A 347 -15.09 1.16 -17.75
C VAL A 347 -16.03 2.27 -18.25
N GLY A 348 -15.48 3.37 -18.78
CA GLY A 348 -16.26 4.46 -19.37
C GLY A 348 -17.09 3.99 -20.57
N ALA A 349 -16.51 3.17 -21.43
CA ALA A 349 -17.19 2.56 -22.58
C ALA A 349 -18.32 1.61 -22.15
N LEU A 350 -18.14 0.87 -21.06
CA LEU A 350 -19.17 0.00 -20.50
C LEU A 350 -20.36 0.81 -19.95
N ARG A 351 -20.08 1.92 -19.25
CA ARG A 351 -21.13 2.85 -18.80
C ARG A 351 -21.90 3.46 -19.98
N ARG A 352 -21.18 3.86 -21.05
CA ARG A 352 -21.81 4.36 -22.29
C ARG A 352 -22.71 3.31 -22.92
N GLU A 353 -22.20 2.11 -23.12
CA GLU A 353 -22.94 1.02 -23.76
C GLU A 353 -24.26 0.74 -23.01
N TYR A 354 -24.18 0.62 -21.67
CA TYR A 354 -25.36 0.42 -20.85
C TYR A 354 -26.36 1.57 -20.95
N ARG A 355 -25.87 2.81 -20.78
CA ARG A 355 -26.69 4.03 -20.88
C ARG A 355 -27.43 4.11 -22.21
N ASP A 356 -26.73 3.96 -23.32
CA ASP A 356 -27.29 4.16 -24.65
C ASP A 356 -28.35 3.08 -24.98
N ARG A 357 -28.12 1.84 -24.55
CA ARG A 357 -29.10 0.73 -24.71
C ARG A 357 -30.34 0.91 -23.83
N ILE A 358 -30.18 1.39 -22.59
CA ILE A 358 -31.31 1.74 -21.73
C ILE A 358 -32.15 2.87 -22.34
N LEU A 359 -31.50 3.92 -22.85
CA LEU A 359 -32.19 5.04 -23.51
C LEU A 359 -32.88 4.61 -24.82
N ALA A 360 -32.37 3.58 -25.51
CA ALA A 360 -33.02 2.95 -26.65
C ALA A 360 -34.21 2.05 -26.26
N GLY A 361 -34.52 1.89 -24.97
CA GLY A 361 -35.65 1.13 -24.47
C GLY A 361 -35.39 -0.37 -24.33
N GLU A 362 -34.14 -0.82 -24.39
CA GLU A 362 -33.81 -2.22 -24.17
C GLU A 362 -33.96 -2.61 -22.69
N PRO A 363 -34.55 -3.78 -22.36
CA PRO A 363 -34.67 -4.24 -20.98
C PRO A 363 -33.30 -4.40 -20.31
N ARG A 364 -33.13 -3.80 -19.13
CA ARG A 364 -31.87 -3.83 -18.36
C ARG A 364 -31.34 -5.24 -18.11
N GLU A 365 -32.22 -6.23 -17.91
CA GLU A 365 -31.84 -7.61 -17.66
C GLU A 365 -31.21 -8.27 -18.91
N LEU A 366 -31.59 -7.85 -20.12
CA LEU A 366 -30.99 -8.35 -21.36
C LEU A 366 -29.61 -7.73 -21.58
N ILE A 367 -29.48 -6.43 -21.35
CA ILE A 367 -28.20 -5.71 -21.42
C ILE A 367 -27.20 -6.33 -20.43
N ALA A 368 -27.64 -6.54 -19.18
CA ALA A 368 -26.81 -7.12 -18.13
C ALA A 368 -26.37 -8.55 -18.47
N ARG A 369 -27.23 -9.39 -19.05
CA ARG A 369 -26.87 -10.75 -19.51
C ARG A 369 -25.83 -10.75 -20.64
N ASP A 370 -25.96 -9.83 -21.59
CA ASP A 370 -25.00 -9.68 -22.68
C ASP A 370 -23.61 -9.27 -22.16
N ILE A 371 -23.56 -8.23 -21.31
CA ILE A 371 -22.32 -7.80 -20.66
C ILE A 371 -21.74 -8.94 -19.81
N ALA A 372 -22.55 -9.58 -18.99
CA ALA A 372 -22.14 -10.70 -18.13
C ALA A 372 -21.47 -11.84 -18.92
N GLY A 373 -22.02 -12.20 -20.09
CA GLY A 373 -21.42 -13.20 -20.97
C GLY A 373 -20.04 -12.81 -21.51
N ARG A 374 -19.84 -11.53 -21.86
CA ARG A 374 -18.55 -11.01 -22.38
C ARG A 374 -17.47 -10.83 -21.30
N TYR A 375 -17.88 -10.53 -20.08
CA TYR A 375 -16.98 -10.30 -18.94
C TYR A 375 -16.85 -11.52 -18.02
N ASN A 376 -17.56 -12.61 -18.32
CA ASN A 376 -17.56 -13.86 -17.55
C ASN A 376 -17.94 -13.65 -16.06
N VAL A 377 -19.03 -12.93 -15.82
CA VAL A 377 -19.60 -12.65 -14.49
C VAL A 377 -21.09 -12.96 -14.44
N ASP A 378 -21.69 -12.91 -13.25
CA ASP A 378 -23.15 -13.01 -13.12
C ASP A 378 -23.85 -11.69 -13.53
N ALA A 379 -25.02 -11.79 -14.16
CA ALA A 379 -25.78 -10.61 -14.58
C ALA A 379 -26.22 -9.70 -13.42
N GLN A 380 -26.44 -10.25 -12.22
CA GLN A 380 -26.73 -9.46 -11.03
C GLN A 380 -25.56 -8.57 -10.62
N ILE A 381 -24.32 -9.06 -10.79
CA ILE A 381 -23.11 -8.25 -10.52
C ILE A 381 -23.08 -7.05 -11.46
N VAL A 382 -23.40 -7.24 -12.74
CA VAL A 382 -23.48 -6.14 -13.72
C VAL A 382 -24.53 -5.11 -13.32
N LEU A 383 -25.74 -5.55 -12.97
CA LEU A 383 -26.81 -4.65 -12.53
C LEU A 383 -26.43 -3.87 -11.27
N LYS A 384 -25.80 -4.55 -10.30
CA LYS A 384 -25.33 -3.94 -9.07
C LYS A 384 -24.20 -2.93 -9.32
N ALA A 385 -23.24 -3.27 -10.17
CA ALA A 385 -22.11 -2.40 -10.52
C ALA A 385 -22.54 -1.16 -11.35
N LEU A 386 -23.73 -1.19 -11.97
CA LEU A 386 -24.29 -0.08 -12.74
C LEU A 386 -25.44 0.65 -12.02
N LYS A 387 -25.68 0.36 -10.73
CA LYS A 387 -26.78 0.96 -9.96
C LYS A 387 -26.69 2.48 -9.88
N GLU A 388 -25.49 3.07 -9.79
CA GLU A 388 -25.30 4.52 -9.81
C GLU A 388 -25.60 5.10 -11.20
N VAL A 389 -25.25 4.40 -12.28
CA VAL A 389 -25.57 4.82 -13.65
C VAL A 389 -27.09 4.86 -13.84
N GLU A 390 -27.82 3.85 -13.35
CA GLU A 390 -29.28 3.88 -13.37
C GLU A 390 -29.86 5.03 -12.53
N ALA A 391 -29.26 5.32 -11.37
CA ALA A 391 -29.69 6.41 -10.53
C ALA A 391 -29.49 7.77 -11.22
N HIS A 392 -28.41 7.96 -11.99
CA HIS A 392 -28.22 9.14 -12.84
C HIS A 392 -29.33 9.24 -13.89
N LEU A 393 -29.59 8.16 -14.63
CA LEU A 393 -30.62 8.13 -15.68
C LEU A 393 -32.02 8.44 -15.12
N ARG A 394 -32.40 7.83 -13.99
CA ARG A 394 -33.68 8.08 -13.31
C ARG A 394 -33.85 9.52 -12.85
N ARG A 395 -32.75 10.20 -12.51
CA ARG A 395 -32.74 11.60 -12.02
C ARG A 395 -32.47 12.63 -13.13
N GLY A 396 -32.27 12.20 -14.37
CA GLY A 396 -31.91 13.09 -15.48
C GLY A 396 -30.53 13.73 -15.32
N ILE A 397 -29.62 13.11 -14.56
CA ILE A 397 -28.25 13.57 -14.38
C ILE A 397 -27.41 13.03 -15.55
N PRO A 398 -26.57 13.83 -16.21
CA PRO A 398 -25.63 13.33 -17.20
C PRO A 398 -24.79 12.17 -16.66
N VAL A 399 -24.62 11.13 -17.47
CA VAL A 399 -23.80 9.96 -17.13
C VAL A 399 -22.42 10.15 -17.76
N PRO A 400 -21.34 10.26 -16.97
CA PRO A 400 -19.99 10.35 -17.49
C PRO A 400 -19.54 9.02 -18.10
N THR A 401 -18.85 9.10 -19.23
CA THR A 401 -18.39 7.96 -20.03
C THR A 401 -17.02 8.22 -20.63
N ASP A 402 -16.50 7.28 -21.42
CA ASP A 402 -15.29 7.47 -22.23
C ASP A 402 -15.42 8.55 -23.32
N ARG A 403 -16.61 9.12 -23.55
CA ARG A 403 -16.86 10.23 -24.48
C ARG A 403 -17.53 11.46 -23.87
N ASP A 404 -18.09 11.33 -22.67
CA ASP A 404 -18.87 12.35 -22.01
C ASP A 404 -18.20 12.73 -20.68
N ILE A 405 -17.62 13.93 -20.65
CA ILE A 405 -17.07 14.55 -19.45
C ILE A 405 -18.19 15.30 -18.75
N VAL A 406 -18.32 15.12 -17.44
CA VAL A 406 -19.31 15.84 -16.63
C VAL A 406 -18.57 16.73 -15.64
N ILE A 407 -18.83 18.03 -15.68
CA ILE A 407 -18.38 18.99 -14.67
C ILE A 407 -19.57 19.21 -13.74
N GLU A 408 -19.47 18.63 -12.55
CA GLU A 408 -20.49 18.64 -11.52
C GLU A 408 -20.19 19.68 -10.44
N GLU A 409 -21.16 20.52 -10.10
CA GLU A 409 -21.10 21.42 -8.94
C GLU A 409 -22.02 20.91 -7.83
N ALA A 410 -21.47 20.58 -6.66
CA ALA A 410 -22.21 20.08 -5.50
C ALA A 410 -21.66 20.67 -4.19
N GLY A 411 -22.39 21.60 -3.59
CA GLY A 411 -21.96 22.28 -2.35
C GLY A 411 -20.67 23.08 -2.58
N GLU A 412 -19.62 22.76 -1.83
CA GLU A 412 -18.28 23.37 -1.97
C GLU A 412 -17.39 22.65 -3.00
N TYR A 413 -17.92 21.63 -3.68
CA TYR A 413 -17.16 20.78 -4.59
C TYR A 413 -17.47 21.09 -6.05
N VAL A 414 -16.41 21.14 -6.86
CA VAL A 414 -16.47 21.00 -8.31
C VAL A 414 -15.79 19.68 -8.68
N ILE A 415 -16.57 18.74 -9.19
CA ILE A 415 -16.11 17.40 -9.58
C ILE A 415 -16.05 17.29 -11.09
N ILE A 416 -14.87 16.94 -11.62
CA ILE A 416 -14.67 16.60 -13.02
C ILE A 416 -14.74 15.08 -13.14
N HIS A 417 -15.77 14.55 -13.78
CA HIS A 417 -15.87 13.12 -14.09
C HIS A 417 -15.17 12.83 -15.42
N ILE A 418 -14.05 12.11 -15.34
CA ILE A 418 -13.12 11.86 -16.45
C ILE A 418 -12.44 10.49 -16.28
N HIS A 419 -12.60 9.62 -17.27
CA HIS A 419 -12.04 8.26 -17.29
C HIS A 419 -10.57 8.25 -17.74
N GLY A 420 -9.71 9.01 -17.04
CA GLY A 420 -8.28 9.11 -17.35
C GLY A 420 -7.41 8.02 -16.73
N GLY A 421 -7.90 7.29 -15.72
CA GLY A 421 -7.01 6.49 -14.87
C GLY A 421 -6.20 7.37 -13.91
N LEU A 422 -5.43 6.74 -13.02
CA LEU A 422 -4.88 7.44 -11.84
C LEU A 422 -3.83 8.50 -12.22
N LYS A 423 -2.81 8.13 -13.01
CA LYS A 423 -1.71 9.04 -13.39
C LYS A 423 -2.20 10.23 -14.23
N VAL A 424 -3.13 9.99 -15.16
CA VAL A 424 -3.68 11.04 -16.02
C VAL A 424 -4.52 12.02 -15.19
N ASN A 425 -5.41 11.51 -14.34
CA ASN A 425 -6.24 12.35 -13.49
C ASN A 425 -5.41 13.11 -12.46
N ARG A 426 -4.37 12.50 -11.87
CA ARG A 426 -3.39 13.19 -11.02
C ARG A 426 -2.68 14.32 -11.76
N THR A 427 -2.31 14.12 -13.02
CA THR A 427 -1.69 15.15 -13.85
C THR A 427 -2.64 16.31 -14.12
N ILE A 428 -3.86 16.03 -14.59
CA ILE A 428 -4.88 17.05 -14.86
C ILE A 428 -5.24 17.81 -13.58
N GLN A 429 -5.45 17.10 -12.47
CA GLN A 429 -5.72 17.68 -11.16
C GLN A 429 -4.61 18.65 -10.78
N ARG A 430 -3.34 18.23 -10.85
CA ARG A 430 -2.19 19.04 -10.44
C ARG A 430 -2.10 20.33 -11.26
N LEU A 431 -2.27 20.23 -12.58
CA LEU A 431 -2.23 21.38 -13.48
C LEU A 431 -3.36 22.37 -13.17
N ILE A 432 -4.59 21.90 -13.06
CA ILE A 432 -5.77 22.74 -12.83
C ILE A 432 -5.72 23.36 -11.42
N SER A 433 -5.42 22.56 -10.39
CA SER A 433 -5.40 23.06 -9.01
C SER A 433 -4.30 24.10 -8.82
N HIS A 434 -3.10 23.88 -9.39
CA HIS A 434 -2.00 24.85 -9.34
C HIS A 434 -2.38 26.16 -10.04
N HIS A 435 -2.89 26.08 -11.27
CA HIS A 435 -3.29 27.24 -12.05
C HIS A 435 -4.41 28.05 -11.38
N LEU A 436 -5.43 27.38 -10.85
CA LEU A 436 -6.51 28.05 -10.10
C LEU A 436 -5.99 28.68 -8.80
N SER A 437 -5.07 28.02 -8.10
CA SER A 437 -4.47 28.57 -6.89
C SER A 437 -3.67 29.83 -7.14
N GLU A 438 -2.86 29.88 -8.20
CA GLU A 438 -2.12 31.10 -8.58
C GLU A 438 -3.08 32.25 -8.93
N LYS A 439 -4.14 31.93 -9.70
CA LYS A 439 -5.13 32.93 -10.14
C LYS A 439 -5.96 33.51 -9.01
N LEU A 440 -6.30 32.70 -8.01
CA LEU A 440 -7.13 33.10 -6.87
C LEU A 440 -6.32 33.62 -5.69
N GLY A 441 -5.00 33.38 -5.66
CA GLY A 441 -4.14 33.69 -4.52
C GLY A 441 -4.45 32.86 -3.28
N ALA A 442 -5.09 31.69 -3.45
CA ALA A 442 -5.51 30.80 -2.36
C ALA A 442 -5.32 29.32 -2.74
N PRO A 443 -4.91 28.46 -1.79
CA PRO A 443 -4.72 27.04 -2.06
C PRO A 443 -6.07 26.36 -2.39
N ILE A 444 -6.09 25.54 -3.43
CA ILE A 444 -7.22 24.71 -3.82
C ILE A 444 -6.95 23.29 -3.37
N ARG A 445 -7.79 22.79 -2.46
CA ARG A 445 -7.75 21.38 -2.05
C ARG A 445 -8.32 20.55 -3.20
N ALA A 446 -7.57 19.53 -3.58
CA ALA A 446 -7.91 18.69 -4.70
C ALA A 446 -7.60 17.22 -4.39
N GLN A 447 -8.44 16.34 -4.87
CA GLN A 447 -8.27 14.89 -4.77
C GLN A 447 -8.69 14.26 -6.10
N GLN A 448 -8.24 13.04 -6.37
CA GLN A 448 -8.57 12.34 -7.59
C GLN A 448 -8.67 10.83 -7.36
N ASP A 449 -9.45 10.19 -8.20
CA ASP A 449 -9.45 8.75 -8.40
C ASP A 449 -9.36 8.45 -9.92
N PRO A 450 -9.35 7.18 -10.36
CA PRO A 450 -9.25 6.81 -11.77
C PRO A 450 -10.35 7.39 -12.69
N TYR A 451 -11.46 7.84 -12.11
CA TYR A 451 -12.68 8.23 -12.82
C TYR A 451 -13.08 9.69 -12.58
N ARG A 452 -12.53 10.36 -11.56
CA ARG A 452 -12.95 11.69 -11.11
C ARG A 452 -11.82 12.51 -10.51
N ILE A 453 -11.95 13.83 -10.62
CA ILE A 453 -11.12 14.83 -9.93
C ILE A 453 -12.06 15.71 -9.13
N ALA A 454 -11.92 15.75 -7.81
CA ALA A 454 -12.71 16.60 -6.93
C ALA A 454 -11.88 17.79 -6.45
N LEU A 455 -12.37 19.00 -6.74
CA LEU A 455 -11.79 20.26 -6.26
C LEU A 455 -12.73 20.84 -5.21
N ARG A 456 -12.20 21.16 -4.02
CA ARG A 456 -12.98 21.77 -2.93
C ARG A 456 -12.62 23.24 -2.78
N SER A 457 -13.55 24.12 -3.13
CA SER A 457 -13.46 25.55 -2.85
C SER A 457 -14.80 26.22 -3.14
N SER A 458 -15.25 27.09 -2.24
CA SER A 458 -16.42 27.94 -2.44
C SER A 458 -16.19 29.08 -3.44
N LEU A 459 -14.95 29.26 -3.90
CA LEU A 459 -14.55 30.33 -4.82
C LEU A 459 -14.47 29.89 -6.28
N ILE A 460 -14.69 28.60 -6.57
CA ILE A 460 -14.58 28.05 -7.93
C ILE A 460 -15.96 27.59 -8.44
N SER A 461 -16.16 27.75 -9.74
CA SER A 461 -17.31 27.20 -10.46
C SER A 461 -16.83 26.23 -11.54
N GLY A 462 -17.75 25.44 -12.09
CA GLY A 462 -17.51 24.59 -13.24
C GLY A 462 -17.00 25.37 -14.44
N ASP A 463 -17.56 26.55 -14.72
CA ASP A 463 -17.07 27.44 -15.80
C ASP A 463 -15.61 27.88 -15.56
N ALA A 464 -15.25 28.20 -14.31
CA ALA A 464 -13.88 28.58 -13.97
C ALA A 464 -12.91 27.41 -14.16
N VAL A 465 -13.33 26.18 -13.81
CA VAL A 465 -12.56 24.96 -14.02
C VAL A 465 -12.37 24.67 -15.51
N PHE A 466 -13.44 24.77 -16.32
CA PHE A 466 -13.34 24.58 -17.77
C PHE A 466 -12.42 25.63 -18.42
N LYS A 467 -12.52 26.89 -18.00
CA LYS A 467 -11.60 27.95 -18.45
C LYS A 467 -10.16 27.67 -18.04
N ALA A 468 -9.92 27.14 -16.84
CA ALA A 468 -8.59 26.73 -16.41
C ALA A 468 -8.04 25.61 -17.30
N MET A 469 -8.85 24.63 -17.72
CA MET A 469 -8.41 23.60 -18.68
C MET A 469 -7.90 24.20 -20.00
N GLN A 470 -8.57 25.24 -20.51
CA GLN A 470 -8.17 25.95 -21.72
C GLN A 470 -6.83 26.69 -21.53
N GLU A 471 -6.73 27.50 -20.47
CA GLU A 471 -5.53 28.31 -20.17
C GLU A 471 -4.29 27.42 -19.88
N VAL A 472 -4.50 26.28 -19.19
CA VAL A 472 -3.47 25.28 -18.94
C VAL A 472 -3.00 24.63 -20.24
N LEU A 473 -3.90 24.29 -21.16
CA LEU A 473 -3.54 23.63 -22.42
C LEU A 473 -2.65 24.53 -23.30
N GLU A 474 -2.90 25.85 -23.31
CA GLU A 474 -2.11 26.82 -24.07
C GLU A 474 -0.65 26.87 -23.62
N ASN A 475 -0.39 26.70 -22.31
CA ASN A 475 0.96 26.79 -21.72
C ASN A 475 1.37 25.49 -21.00
N PHE A 476 0.94 24.33 -21.53
CA PHE A 476 0.98 23.05 -20.82
C PHE A 476 2.34 22.70 -20.24
N ASP A 477 3.41 22.77 -21.05
CA ASP A 477 4.76 22.38 -20.62
C ASP A 477 5.30 23.27 -19.48
N GLU A 478 5.00 24.58 -19.53
CA GLU A 478 5.42 25.52 -18.51
C GLU A 478 4.63 25.32 -17.20
N VAL A 479 3.30 25.17 -17.29
CA VAL A 479 2.44 24.92 -16.14
C VAL A 479 2.77 23.56 -15.51
N LEU A 480 3.02 22.53 -16.30
CA LEU A 480 3.44 21.21 -15.81
C LEU A 480 4.72 21.35 -14.98
N ARG A 481 5.76 21.96 -15.56
CA ARG A 481 7.04 22.16 -14.89
C ARG A 481 6.86 22.89 -13.56
N ARG A 482 6.23 24.08 -13.57
CA ARG A 482 6.01 24.87 -12.35
C ARG A 482 5.16 24.15 -11.31
N SER A 483 4.11 23.45 -11.75
CA SER A 483 3.22 22.71 -10.85
C SER A 483 3.96 21.56 -10.17
N ILE A 484 4.85 20.85 -10.87
CA ILE A 484 5.64 19.78 -10.26
C ILE A 484 6.70 20.37 -9.33
N GLU A 485 7.43 21.40 -9.75
CA GLU A 485 8.47 22.07 -8.94
C GLU A 485 7.93 22.61 -7.61
N GLY A 486 6.71 23.16 -7.62
CA GLY A 486 6.03 23.64 -6.43
C GLY A 486 5.50 22.51 -5.53
N SER A 487 5.57 21.25 -5.94
CA SER A 487 5.05 20.12 -5.16
C SER A 487 6.03 19.68 -4.08
N THR A 488 5.48 19.27 -2.95
CA THR A 488 6.23 18.61 -1.88
C THR A 488 6.83 17.28 -2.33
N LEU A 489 6.13 16.56 -3.21
CA LEU A 489 6.60 15.33 -3.83
C LEU A 489 7.89 15.54 -4.63
N PHE A 490 7.96 16.58 -5.48
CA PHE A 490 9.18 16.92 -6.22
C PHE A 490 10.35 17.25 -5.30
N LYS A 491 10.10 18.11 -4.28
CA LYS A 491 11.11 18.46 -3.27
C LYS A 491 11.67 17.22 -2.57
N ARG A 492 10.83 16.20 -2.37
CA ARG A 492 11.25 14.92 -1.79
C ARG A 492 12.06 14.07 -2.76
N ARG A 493 11.58 13.90 -4.00
CA ARG A 493 12.33 13.19 -5.05
C ARG A 493 13.69 13.84 -5.29
N LEU A 494 13.77 15.17 -5.16
CA LEU A 494 15.03 15.91 -5.25
C LEU A 494 16.04 15.43 -4.21
N VAL A 495 15.61 15.22 -2.96
CA VAL A 495 16.49 14.68 -1.91
C VAL A 495 16.97 13.27 -2.26
N HIS A 496 16.09 12.42 -2.79
CA HIS A 496 16.45 11.06 -3.18
C HIS A 496 17.49 11.06 -4.31
N VAL A 497 17.22 11.79 -5.38
CA VAL A 497 18.13 11.91 -6.53
C VAL A 497 19.43 12.60 -6.12
N ALA A 498 19.37 13.65 -5.30
CA ALA A 498 20.56 14.34 -4.77
C ALA A 498 21.47 13.41 -3.95
N ARG A 499 20.91 12.48 -3.18
CA ARG A 499 21.69 11.41 -2.51
C ARG A 499 22.32 10.45 -3.53
N LYS A 500 21.53 9.95 -4.48
CA LYS A 500 22.01 9.00 -5.51
C LYS A 500 23.05 9.60 -6.45
N MET A 501 23.03 10.92 -6.62
CA MET A 501 23.98 11.68 -7.43
C MET A 501 25.07 12.36 -6.58
N GLY A 502 25.22 12.00 -5.30
CA GLY A 502 26.36 12.38 -4.45
C GLY A 502 26.39 13.84 -3.96
N VAL A 503 25.31 14.60 -4.14
CA VAL A 503 25.19 15.98 -3.62
C VAL A 503 24.98 15.98 -2.10
N ILE A 504 24.22 15.01 -1.59
CA ILE A 504 23.90 14.87 -0.18
C ILE A 504 24.53 13.57 0.33
N GLU A 505 25.29 13.67 1.42
CA GLU A 505 25.81 12.48 2.10
C GLU A 505 24.67 11.61 2.63
N HIS A 506 24.89 10.29 2.60
CA HIS A 506 23.89 9.32 3.01
C HIS A 506 23.37 9.53 4.44
N GLU A 507 24.28 9.88 5.37
CA GLU A 507 23.97 10.09 6.79
C GLU A 507 23.41 11.51 7.09
N ALA A 508 23.34 12.39 6.09
CA ALA A 508 22.92 13.78 6.32
C ALA A 508 21.47 13.85 6.83
N SER A 509 21.30 14.58 7.93
CA SER A 509 20.00 14.90 8.53
C SER A 509 19.21 15.82 7.60
N LEU A 510 17.98 15.42 7.31
CA LEU A 510 17.05 16.20 6.49
C LEU A 510 16.41 17.36 7.25
N ALA A 511 16.42 17.31 8.59
CA ALA A 511 15.89 18.38 9.43
C ALA A 511 16.72 19.68 9.31
N ASP A 512 17.99 19.55 8.92
CA ASP A 512 18.93 20.66 8.79
C ASP A 512 19.01 21.19 7.33
N LEU A 513 18.27 20.56 6.40
CA LEU A 513 18.29 20.89 4.97
C LEU A 513 17.13 21.82 4.61
N ASN A 514 17.47 23.03 4.14
CA ASN A 514 16.49 23.89 3.49
C ASN A 514 16.25 23.39 2.05
N ILE A 515 15.24 22.54 1.87
CA ILE A 515 14.95 21.90 0.58
C ILE A 515 14.62 22.93 -0.51
N ASN A 516 14.00 24.07 -0.16
CA ASN A 516 13.72 25.12 -1.13
C ASN A 516 15.02 25.76 -1.65
N GLN A 517 15.98 26.04 -0.76
CA GLN A 517 17.30 26.54 -1.16
C GLN A 517 18.08 25.50 -1.97
N LEU A 518 17.97 24.21 -1.61
CA LEU A 518 18.57 23.12 -2.38
C LEU A 518 18.00 23.03 -3.79
N ALA A 519 16.67 23.10 -3.94
CA ALA A 519 16.01 23.09 -5.23
C ALA A 519 16.43 24.28 -6.10
N GLU A 520 16.62 25.45 -5.50
CA GLU A 520 17.13 26.63 -6.19
C GLU A 520 18.60 26.45 -6.63
N ALA A 521 19.46 25.97 -5.73
CA ALA A 521 20.88 25.79 -6.00
C ALA A 521 21.16 24.71 -7.05
N LEU A 522 20.30 23.69 -7.12
CA LEU A 522 20.39 22.61 -8.09
C LEU A 522 19.68 22.93 -9.40
N ARG A 523 19.02 24.08 -9.54
CA ARG A 523 18.33 24.44 -10.79
C ARG A 523 19.30 24.35 -11.97
N ASP A 524 18.80 23.82 -13.08
CA ASP A 524 19.55 23.58 -14.33
C ASP A 524 20.68 22.54 -14.27
N THR A 525 20.90 21.88 -13.12
CA THR A 525 21.85 20.78 -12.99
C THR A 525 21.26 19.44 -13.49
N PRO A 526 22.11 18.45 -13.81
CA PRO A 526 21.64 17.08 -14.11
C PRO A 526 20.79 16.47 -13.00
N VAL A 527 21.08 16.80 -11.74
CA VAL A 527 20.33 16.32 -10.56
C VAL A 527 18.88 16.78 -10.61
N TYR A 528 18.66 18.05 -10.96
CA TYR A 528 17.32 18.61 -11.07
C TYR A 528 16.53 18.04 -12.25
N ARG A 529 17.19 17.86 -13.39
CA ARG A 529 16.57 17.25 -14.56
C ARG A 529 16.19 15.79 -14.30
N GLU A 530 17.08 15.04 -13.65
CA GLU A 530 16.78 13.68 -13.22
C GLU A 530 15.62 13.65 -12.23
N THR A 531 15.58 14.58 -11.29
CA THR A 531 14.43 14.70 -10.36
C THR A 531 13.12 14.91 -11.11
N MET A 532 13.11 15.82 -12.09
CA MET A 532 11.92 16.07 -12.90
C MET A 532 11.51 14.83 -13.71
N ASN A 533 12.47 14.17 -14.37
CA ASN A 533 12.23 12.95 -15.14
C ASN A 533 11.67 11.84 -14.26
N TYR A 534 12.30 11.62 -13.11
CA TYR A 534 11.89 10.62 -12.12
C TYR A 534 10.47 10.88 -11.62
N THR A 535 10.16 12.11 -11.20
CA THR A 535 8.84 12.50 -10.71
C THR A 535 7.77 12.33 -11.80
N ILE A 536 8.02 12.79 -13.03
CA ILE A 536 7.08 12.64 -14.13
C ILE A 536 6.81 11.18 -14.43
N PHE A 537 7.85 10.35 -14.54
CA PHE A 537 7.73 8.95 -14.90
C PHE A 537 6.92 8.13 -13.88
N HIS A 538 7.17 8.35 -12.60
CA HIS A 538 6.53 7.57 -11.54
C HIS A 538 5.09 8.01 -11.26
N ASP A 539 4.83 9.33 -11.27
CA ASP A 539 3.61 9.87 -10.68
C ASP A 539 2.62 10.43 -11.70
N TYR A 540 3.08 10.77 -12.91
CA TYR A 540 2.29 11.55 -13.86
C TYR A 540 2.24 10.89 -15.26
N ASP A 541 1.27 11.32 -16.06
CA ASP A 541 1.13 10.97 -17.48
C ASP A 541 0.76 12.24 -18.28
N PRO A 542 1.75 13.11 -18.55
CA PRO A 542 1.51 14.37 -19.24
C PRO A 542 1.10 14.20 -20.70
N GLU A 543 1.51 13.13 -21.36
CA GLU A 543 1.15 12.90 -22.76
C GLU A 543 -0.35 12.63 -22.90
N ARG A 544 -0.89 11.68 -22.13
CA ARG A 544 -2.33 11.40 -22.15
C ARG A 544 -3.14 12.54 -21.54
N ALA A 545 -2.65 13.21 -20.50
CA ALA A 545 -3.32 14.38 -19.94
C ALA A 545 -3.48 15.51 -20.98
N ARG A 546 -2.42 15.83 -21.73
CA ARG A 546 -2.47 16.80 -22.83
C ARG A 546 -3.44 16.37 -23.92
N MET A 547 -3.42 15.08 -24.28
CA MET A 547 -4.35 14.53 -25.27
C MET A 547 -5.81 14.72 -24.84
N ILE A 548 -6.16 14.37 -23.60
CA ILE A 548 -7.55 14.50 -23.12
C ILE A 548 -7.96 15.96 -23.00
N LEU A 549 -7.12 16.83 -22.42
CA LEU A 549 -7.42 18.27 -22.34
C LEU A 549 -7.64 18.87 -23.73
N ARG A 550 -6.83 18.49 -24.72
CA ARG A 550 -7.02 18.90 -26.11
C ARG A 550 -8.38 18.44 -26.64
N GLN A 551 -8.74 17.17 -26.45
CA GLN A 551 -10.04 16.66 -26.90
C GLN A 551 -11.22 17.36 -26.21
N ILE A 552 -11.09 17.74 -24.93
CA ILE A 552 -12.10 18.53 -24.22
C ILE A 552 -12.25 19.92 -24.85
N VAL A 553 -11.14 20.63 -25.04
CA VAL A 553 -11.13 22.03 -25.50
C VAL A 553 -11.53 22.15 -26.98
N GLU A 554 -11.10 21.22 -27.83
CA GLU A 554 -11.40 21.20 -29.27
C GLU A 554 -12.78 20.57 -29.58
N GLY A 555 -13.50 20.07 -28.57
CA GLY A 555 -14.83 19.47 -28.73
C GLY A 555 -14.83 18.02 -29.24
N GLY A 556 -13.70 17.32 -29.17
CA GLY A 556 -13.60 15.88 -29.42
C GLY A 556 -14.24 15.00 -28.33
N LEU A 557 -14.38 15.53 -27.11
CA LEU A 557 -15.16 14.94 -26.00
C LEU A 557 -16.33 15.87 -25.67
N HIS A 558 -17.49 15.31 -25.37
CA HIS A 558 -18.66 16.10 -25.00
C HIS A 558 -18.56 16.53 -23.54
N VAL A 559 -18.73 17.83 -23.28
CA VAL A 559 -18.67 18.39 -21.92
C VAL A 559 -20.06 18.79 -21.47
N HIS A 560 -20.50 18.21 -20.36
CA HIS A 560 -21.79 18.48 -19.74
C HIS A 560 -21.58 19.20 -18.41
N PHE A 561 -22.25 20.33 -18.21
CA PHE A 561 -22.28 21.01 -16.92
C PHE A 561 -23.53 20.60 -16.17
N TRP A 562 -23.39 20.16 -14.92
CA TRP A 562 -24.51 19.81 -14.06
C TRP A 562 -24.33 20.39 -12.67
N ARG A 563 -25.30 21.19 -12.22
CA ARG A 563 -25.32 21.74 -10.86
C ARG A 563 -26.32 20.96 -10.03
N SER A 564 -25.88 20.44 -8.89
CA SER A 564 -26.73 19.70 -7.96
C SER A 564 -27.84 20.60 -7.41
N PRO A 565 -29.13 20.25 -7.57
CA PRO A 565 -30.23 21.04 -7.04
C PRO A 565 -30.29 21.08 -5.51
N SER A 566 -29.84 20.02 -4.82
CA SER A 566 -29.83 19.94 -3.35
C SER A 566 -28.50 20.36 -2.73
N GLY A 567 -27.45 20.53 -3.55
CA GLY A 567 -26.07 20.66 -3.07
C GLY A 567 -25.40 19.33 -2.75
N ASP A 568 -26.15 18.22 -2.70
CA ASP A 568 -25.57 16.89 -2.48
C ASP A 568 -24.85 16.37 -3.74
N PRO A 569 -23.73 15.65 -3.60
CA PRO A 569 -23.09 15.02 -4.74
C PRO A 569 -23.97 13.98 -5.44
N SER A 570 -23.77 13.81 -6.74
CA SER A 570 -24.40 12.79 -7.57
C SER A 570 -24.06 11.37 -7.08
N PRO A 571 -24.89 10.34 -7.40
CA PRO A 571 -24.59 8.97 -7.01
C PRO A 571 -23.17 8.50 -7.38
N LEU A 572 -22.66 8.87 -8.57
CA LEU A 572 -21.30 8.56 -8.96
C LEU A 572 -20.27 9.39 -8.18
N ALA A 573 -20.49 10.70 -7.99
CA ALA A 573 -19.56 11.52 -7.21
C ALA A 573 -19.47 11.06 -5.75
N LYS A 574 -20.58 10.56 -5.18
CA LYS A 574 -20.61 9.95 -3.86
C LYS A 574 -19.65 8.77 -3.74
N LEU A 575 -19.43 7.93 -4.75
CA LEU A 575 -18.48 6.82 -4.65
C LEU A 575 -17.07 7.30 -4.31
N THR A 576 -16.63 8.39 -4.92
CA THR A 576 -15.32 9.01 -4.65
C THR A 576 -15.33 9.69 -3.29
N LEU A 577 -16.28 10.59 -3.05
CA LEU A 577 -16.36 11.36 -1.80
C LEU A 577 -16.59 10.47 -0.57
N SER A 578 -17.37 9.40 -0.69
CA SER A 578 -17.66 8.46 0.39
C SER A 578 -16.55 7.44 0.59
N ARG A 579 -15.79 7.01 -0.44
CA ARG A 579 -14.56 6.22 -0.23
C ARG A 579 -13.61 6.96 0.72
N PHE A 580 -13.55 8.28 0.59
CA PHE A 580 -12.76 9.14 1.48
C PHE A 580 -13.35 9.27 2.90
N GLU A 581 -14.65 9.05 3.09
CA GLU A 581 -15.29 8.96 4.41
C GLU A 581 -15.25 7.54 5.02
N SER A 582 -15.19 6.51 4.20
CA SER A 582 -15.44 5.10 4.58
C SER A 582 -14.22 4.18 4.52
N GLU A 583 -13.04 4.63 4.11
CA GLU A 583 -11.82 3.83 4.29
C GLU A 583 -11.35 3.76 5.76
N GLY A 584 -12.07 4.44 6.66
CA GLY A 584 -11.89 4.44 8.10
C GLY A 584 -13.08 3.92 8.90
N GLU A 585 -13.69 2.79 8.54
CA GLU A 585 -14.89 2.32 9.25
C GLU A 585 -14.58 1.89 10.69
N VAL A 586 -14.72 2.84 11.63
CA VAL A 586 -14.55 2.64 13.06
C VAL A 586 -15.88 2.25 13.69
N SER A 587 -15.88 1.02 14.19
CA SER A 587 -16.60 0.59 15.37
C SER A 587 -16.63 1.66 16.48
N THR A 588 -17.79 1.90 17.11
CA THR A 588 -17.94 2.82 18.26
C THR A 588 -16.82 2.63 19.32
N PRO A 589 -16.48 3.65 20.14
CA PRO A 589 -15.40 3.55 21.13
C PRO A 589 -15.42 2.29 22.01
N GLU A 590 -16.61 1.83 22.41
CA GLU A 590 -16.82 0.59 23.17
C GLU A 590 -16.52 -0.66 22.35
N ARG A 591 -16.86 -0.66 21.06
CA ARG A 591 -16.59 -1.74 20.11
C ARG A 591 -15.10 -1.79 19.72
N MET A 592 -14.46 -0.64 19.54
CA MET A 592 -13.01 -0.53 19.29
C MET A 592 -12.19 -1.02 20.48
N LYS A 593 -12.60 -0.71 21.72
CA LYS A 593 -11.98 -1.30 22.92
C LYS A 593 -11.99 -2.82 22.85
N ARG A 594 -13.12 -3.42 22.44
CA ARG A 594 -13.24 -4.88 22.28
C ARG A 594 -12.34 -5.41 21.16
N VAL A 595 -12.28 -4.75 20.01
CA VAL A 595 -11.40 -5.12 18.89
C VAL A 595 -9.92 -5.03 19.29
N VAL A 596 -9.50 -3.95 19.96
CA VAL A 596 -8.13 -3.78 20.46
C VAL A 596 -7.80 -4.86 21.47
N LEU A 597 -8.69 -5.13 22.42
CA LEU A 597 -8.50 -6.21 23.39
C LEU A 597 -8.35 -7.57 22.71
N MET A 598 -9.18 -7.87 21.71
CA MET A 598 -9.08 -9.12 20.94
C MET A 598 -7.82 -9.19 20.08
N ALA A 599 -7.37 -8.07 19.52
CA ALA A 599 -6.12 -8.00 18.76
C ALA A 599 -4.90 -8.23 19.65
N VAL A 600 -4.85 -7.58 20.81
CA VAL A 600 -3.79 -7.77 21.81
C VAL A 600 -3.82 -9.20 22.34
N ARG A 601 -5.00 -9.73 22.68
CA ARG A 601 -5.17 -11.13 23.09
C ARG A 601 -4.67 -12.09 22.01
N GLY A 602 -5.08 -11.90 20.76
CA GLY A 602 -4.68 -12.73 19.62
C GLY A 602 -3.18 -12.68 19.34
N ARG A 603 -2.53 -11.52 19.54
CA ARG A 603 -1.07 -11.39 19.47
C ARG A 603 -0.39 -12.15 20.61
N LEU A 604 -0.83 -11.95 21.86
CA LEU A 604 -0.25 -12.60 23.03
C LEU A 604 -0.39 -14.13 22.97
N LEU A 605 -1.56 -14.62 22.57
CA LEU A 605 -1.85 -16.04 22.37
C LEU A 605 -1.06 -16.63 21.18
N GLY A 606 -0.79 -15.83 20.16
CA GLY A 606 0.00 -16.22 19.00
C GLY A 606 1.51 -16.15 19.19
N GLU A 607 2.00 -15.61 20.32
CA GLU A 607 3.43 -15.41 20.55
C GLU A 607 4.15 -16.77 20.62
N PRO A 608 5.16 -17.03 19.78
CA PRO A 608 5.90 -18.28 19.80
C PRO A 608 6.90 -18.32 20.96
N TRP A 609 6.91 -19.43 21.68
CA TRP A 609 7.85 -19.74 22.75
C TRP A 609 8.50 -21.10 22.56
N LEU A 610 9.75 -21.22 22.99
CA LEU A 610 10.35 -22.52 23.26
C LEU A 610 10.04 -22.90 24.71
N ALA A 611 9.15 -23.87 24.89
CA ALA A 611 8.85 -24.48 26.17
C ALA A 611 9.90 -25.54 26.50
N VAL A 612 10.44 -25.53 27.72
CA VAL A 612 11.46 -26.49 28.20
C VAL A 612 11.15 -26.92 29.63
N CYS A 613 11.15 -28.21 29.90
CA CYS A 613 11.06 -28.69 31.28
C CYS A 613 12.36 -28.41 32.05
N THR A 614 12.30 -27.59 33.12
CA THR A 614 13.49 -27.24 33.92
C THR A 614 13.84 -28.27 34.99
N GLU A 615 13.10 -29.37 35.06
CA GLU A 615 13.34 -30.49 35.99
C GLU A 615 14.13 -31.61 35.29
N CYS A 616 13.55 -32.23 34.26
CA CYS A 616 14.20 -33.35 33.56
C CYS A 616 15.05 -32.92 32.36
N TYR A 617 14.80 -31.74 31.77
CA TYR A 617 15.44 -31.28 30.52
C TYR A 617 15.27 -32.25 29.33
N GLU A 618 14.28 -33.14 29.37
CA GLU A 618 14.01 -34.08 28.26
C GLU A 618 12.86 -33.62 27.35
N TYR A 619 11.95 -32.81 27.88
CA TYR A 619 10.88 -32.19 27.11
C TYR A 619 11.26 -30.78 26.68
N TYR A 620 11.18 -30.52 25.37
CA TYR A 620 11.20 -29.19 24.81
C TYR A 620 10.39 -29.14 23.51
N GLU A 621 9.64 -28.07 23.30
CA GLU A 621 8.78 -27.89 22.13
C GLU A 621 8.63 -26.41 21.79
N GLN A 622 8.61 -26.09 20.50
CA GLN A 622 8.34 -24.73 20.04
C GLN A 622 6.87 -24.62 19.68
N LEU A 623 6.15 -23.75 20.38
CA LEU A 623 4.70 -23.65 20.34
C LEU A 623 4.25 -22.21 20.59
N ALA A 624 3.07 -21.85 20.13
CA ALA A 624 2.41 -20.60 20.47
C ALA A 624 1.76 -20.71 21.86
N VAL A 625 1.59 -19.58 22.56
CA VAL A 625 0.94 -19.57 23.89
C VAL A 625 -0.42 -20.28 23.90
N LYS A 626 -1.23 -20.13 22.84
CA LYS A 626 -2.53 -20.83 22.71
C LYS A 626 -2.45 -22.35 22.68
N GLU A 627 -1.30 -22.91 22.30
CA GLU A 627 -1.06 -24.35 22.23
C GLU A 627 -0.64 -24.92 23.60
N LEU A 628 -0.32 -24.06 24.59
CA LEU A 628 -0.09 -24.51 25.97
C LEU A 628 -1.41 -24.97 26.61
N PRO A 629 -1.40 -26.11 27.34
CA PRO A 629 -2.50 -26.44 28.25
C PRO A 629 -2.69 -25.34 29.31
N GLU A 630 -3.91 -25.19 29.85
CA GLU A 630 -4.17 -24.23 30.92
C GLU A 630 -3.28 -24.47 32.15
N GLU A 631 -3.03 -25.73 32.49
CA GLU A 631 -2.02 -26.16 33.44
C GLU A 631 -0.90 -26.98 32.75
N PRO A 632 0.16 -26.33 32.25
CA PRO A 632 1.25 -27.03 31.58
C PRO A 632 1.95 -28.03 32.51
N LYS A 633 2.10 -29.26 32.04
CA LYS A 633 2.89 -30.32 32.72
C LYS A 633 3.83 -30.95 31.71
N CYS A 634 5.01 -31.32 32.18
CA CYS A 634 5.97 -32.06 31.38
C CYS A 634 5.38 -33.43 31.02
N PRO A 635 5.27 -33.79 29.73
CA PRO A 635 4.76 -35.10 29.32
C PRO A 635 5.72 -36.25 29.67
N VAL A 636 6.99 -35.94 29.97
CA VAL A 636 8.02 -36.93 30.30
C VAL A 636 8.06 -37.23 31.80
N CYS A 637 8.09 -36.20 32.66
CA CYS A 637 8.29 -36.36 34.11
C CYS A 637 7.13 -35.83 34.99
N GLY A 638 6.08 -35.27 34.39
CA GLY A 638 4.92 -34.73 35.11
C GLY A 638 5.15 -33.42 35.85
N SER A 639 6.36 -32.85 35.83
CA SER A 639 6.68 -31.58 36.50
C SER A 639 5.89 -30.41 35.93
N LYS A 640 5.42 -29.51 36.80
CA LYS A 640 4.79 -28.22 36.44
C LYS A 640 5.82 -27.12 36.09
N LEU A 641 7.11 -27.39 36.26
CA LEU A 641 8.19 -26.43 36.00
C LEU A 641 8.56 -26.39 34.52
N ILE A 642 7.67 -25.79 33.72
CA ILE A 642 7.88 -25.54 32.29
C ILE A 642 8.36 -24.10 32.09
N GLY A 643 9.64 -23.94 31.76
CA GLY A 643 10.25 -22.66 31.43
C GLY A 643 9.96 -22.27 29.99
N LEU A 644 9.69 -20.98 29.76
CA LEU A 644 9.48 -20.40 28.43
C LEU A 644 10.64 -19.47 28.09
N THR A 645 11.17 -19.56 26.87
CA THR A 645 12.17 -18.62 26.35
C THR A 645 11.93 -18.27 24.87
N LYS A 646 12.29 -17.06 24.45
CA LYS A 646 12.22 -16.61 23.04
C LYS A 646 13.49 -16.95 22.24
N HIS A 647 14.48 -17.56 22.89
CA HIS A 647 15.69 -18.04 22.21
C HIS A 647 15.35 -19.18 21.24
N SER A 648 16.05 -19.22 20.11
CA SER A 648 15.86 -20.24 19.09
C SER A 648 16.21 -21.63 19.63
N ARG A 649 15.63 -22.68 19.03
CA ARG A 649 15.93 -24.07 19.39
C ARG A 649 17.43 -24.34 19.37
N GLU A 650 18.14 -23.87 18.35
CA GLU A 650 19.60 -24.04 18.18
C GLU A 650 20.40 -23.46 19.35
N GLU A 651 20.01 -22.30 19.85
CA GLU A 651 20.67 -21.64 20.98
C GLU A 651 20.51 -22.39 22.31
N VAL A 652 19.43 -23.16 22.46
CA VAL A 652 19.06 -23.81 23.72
C VAL A 652 19.37 -25.32 23.72
N LEU A 653 19.47 -25.95 22.56
CA LEU A 653 19.74 -27.40 22.41
C LEU A 653 20.99 -27.86 23.17
N GLY A 654 22.10 -27.11 23.07
CA GLY A 654 23.34 -27.44 23.78
C GLY A 654 23.19 -27.42 25.30
N LEU A 655 22.40 -26.47 25.83
CA LEU A 655 22.09 -26.34 27.25
C LEU A 655 21.21 -27.51 27.75
N ILE A 656 20.20 -27.88 26.96
CA ILE A 656 19.29 -29.01 27.24
C ILE A 656 20.05 -30.33 27.25
N ALA A 657 20.89 -30.58 26.23
CA ALA A 657 21.70 -31.80 26.13
C ALA A 657 22.63 -32.01 27.34
N ARG A 658 23.07 -30.92 27.97
CA ARG A 658 23.89 -30.94 29.20
C ARG A 658 23.07 -30.93 30.49
N LYS A 659 21.79 -31.30 30.45
CA LYS A 659 20.86 -31.29 31.58
C LYS A 659 20.86 -29.96 32.32
N GLY A 660 20.88 -28.86 31.56
CA GLY A 660 20.80 -27.53 32.11
C GLY A 660 22.08 -27.01 32.77
N LYS A 661 23.25 -27.55 32.43
CA LYS A 661 24.55 -27.04 32.91
C LYS A 661 25.14 -26.03 31.91
N PRO A 662 25.11 -24.70 32.21
CA PRO A 662 25.55 -23.68 31.26
C PRO A 662 27.08 -23.55 31.23
N ILE A 663 27.65 -23.42 30.03
CA ILE A 663 29.11 -23.32 29.84
C ILE A 663 29.61 -21.88 29.61
N ASN A 664 28.72 -20.96 29.27
CA ASN A 664 29.07 -19.56 28.97
C ASN A 664 28.07 -18.58 29.62
N ARG A 665 28.39 -17.28 29.55
CA ARG A 665 27.55 -16.21 30.14
C ARG A 665 26.16 -16.12 29.51
N LYS A 666 26.04 -16.41 28.20
CA LYS A 666 24.77 -16.41 27.48
C LYS A 666 23.85 -17.52 27.98
N GLU A 667 24.33 -18.76 28.04
CA GLU A 667 23.58 -19.92 28.56
C GLU A 667 23.19 -19.75 30.03
N ARG A 668 24.04 -19.13 30.86
CA ARG A 668 23.67 -18.80 32.25
C ARG A 668 22.47 -17.88 32.33
N ARG A 669 22.36 -16.90 31.42
CA ARG A 669 21.20 -15.99 31.34
C ARG A 669 19.94 -16.71 30.88
N ILE A 670 20.05 -17.54 29.84
CA ILE A 670 18.93 -18.35 29.32
C ILE A 670 18.41 -19.30 30.40
N MET A 671 19.31 -19.98 31.12
CA MET A 671 18.91 -20.88 32.21
C MET A 671 18.21 -20.12 33.35
N ALA A 672 18.73 -18.95 33.73
CA ALA A 672 18.11 -18.13 34.76
C ALA A 672 16.72 -17.64 34.34
N GLU A 673 16.53 -17.28 33.07
CA GLU A 673 15.23 -16.94 32.49
C GLU A 673 14.26 -18.13 32.54
N LEU A 674 14.67 -19.29 31.99
CA LEU A 674 13.85 -20.50 31.97
C LEU A 674 13.36 -20.88 33.36
N LYS A 675 14.25 -20.88 34.37
CA LYS A 675 13.87 -21.19 35.76
C LYS A 675 12.92 -20.17 36.36
N ARG A 676 13.14 -18.87 36.12
CA ARG A 676 12.24 -17.81 36.63
C ARG A 676 10.85 -17.94 36.00
N ASN A 677 10.79 -18.12 34.69
CA ASN A 677 9.52 -18.24 33.97
C ASN A 677 8.80 -19.54 34.36
N ALA A 678 9.51 -20.64 34.60
CA ALA A 678 8.95 -21.91 35.08
C ALA A 678 8.20 -21.78 36.41
N VAL A 679 8.69 -20.93 37.32
CA VAL A 679 8.01 -20.66 38.60
C VAL A 679 6.68 -19.96 38.38
N LEU A 680 6.63 -18.97 37.48
CA LEU A 680 5.40 -18.26 37.13
C LEU A 680 4.40 -19.19 36.43
N VAL A 681 4.86 -19.96 35.45
CA VAL A 681 4.02 -20.93 34.72
C VAL A 681 3.49 -22.01 35.65
N SER A 682 4.28 -22.50 36.61
CA SER A 682 3.82 -23.47 37.60
C SER A 682 2.72 -22.91 38.52
N LYS A 683 2.67 -21.59 38.73
CA LYS A 683 1.72 -20.92 39.64
C LYS A 683 0.45 -20.43 38.94
N TYR A 684 0.58 -19.89 37.73
CA TYR A 684 -0.51 -19.24 36.98
C TYR A 684 -0.82 -19.90 35.63
N GLY A 685 -0.15 -21.01 35.30
CA GLY A 685 -0.44 -21.77 34.09
C GLY A 685 -0.25 -20.96 32.81
N ARG A 686 -1.19 -21.10 31.87
CA ARG A 686 -1.18 -20.34 30.60
C ARG A 686 -1.29 -18.83 30.79
N ALA A 687 -1.90 -18.34 31.87
CA ALA A 687 -1.96 -16.90 32.15
C ALA A 687 -0.57 -16.28 32.31
N ALA A 688 0.38 -17.00 32.93
CA ALA A 688 1.77 -16.56 32.99
C ALA A 688 2.42 -16.47 31.61
N ALA A 689 2.11 -17.40 30.70
CA ALA A 689 2.63 -17.37 29.33
C ALA A 689 2.08 -16.17 28.54
N ILE A 690 0.80 -15.83 28.74
CA ILE A 690 0.17 -14.63 28.17
C ILE A 690 0.87 -13.36 28.69
N ALA A 691 1.02 -13.24 30.01
CA ALA A 691 1.63 -12.05 30.63
C ALA A 691 3.12 -11.89 30.26
N LEU A 692 3.88 -12.99 30.20
CA LEU A 692 5.27 -12.99 29.71
C LEU A 692 5.40 -12.58 28.23
N SER A 693 4.32 -12.69 27.45
CA SER A 693 4.27 -12.29 26.04
C SER A 693 3.96 -10.80 25.84
N ALA A 694 3.57 -10.09 26.91
CA ALA A 694 3.41 -8.64 26.89
C ALA A 694 4.77 -7.95 26.72
N ARG A 695 4.83 -6.92 25.89
CA ARG A 695 6.05 -6.14 25.65
C ARG A 695 6.06 -4.96 26.62
N GLY A 696 7.25 -4.52 27.01
CA GLY A 696 7.42 -3.33 27.87
C GLY A 696 7.29 -3.59 29.37
N LEU A 697 6.73 -4.72 29.78
CA LEU A 697 6.55 -5.06 31.20
C LEU A 697 7.77 -5.74 31.82
N THR A 698 8.11 -5.32 33.03
CA THR A 698 9.08 -6.00 33.89
C THR A 698 8.45 -7.23 34.55
N LEU A 699 9.30 -8.18 34.97
CA LEU A 699 8.84 -9.36 35.72
C LEU A 699 8.07 -8.99 37.01
N LYS A 700 8.38 -7.84 37.62
CA LYS A 700 7.70 -7.36 38.82
C LYS A 700 6.26 -6.92 38.51
N GLU A 701 6.07 -6.20 37.41
CA GLU A 701 4.73 -5.80 36.93
C GLU A 701 3.90 -7.01 36.52
N ILE A 702 4.50 -7.94 35.76
CA ILE A 702 3.87 -9.21 35.37
C ILE A 702 3.40 -9.99 36.61
N THR A 703 4.24 -10.07 37.65
CA THR A 703 3.87 -10.80 38.87
C THR A 703 2.71 -10.10 39.60
N ARG A 704 2.72 -8.76 39.68
CA ARG A 704 1.63 -7.99 40.29
C ARG A 704 0.30 -8.19 39.55
N ILE A 705 0.33 -8.12 38.22
CA ILE A 705 -0.87 -8.33 37.38
C ILE A 705 -1.42 -9.76 37.56
N LEU A 706 -0.55 -10.77 37.58
CA LEU A 706 -0.97 -12.16 37.81
C LEU A 706 -1.44 -12.44 39.24
N GLU A 707 -1.04 -11.63 40.22
CA GLU A 707 -1.59 -11.69 41.59
C GLU A 707 -3.01 -11.14 41.66
N GLU A 708 -3.32 -10.13 40.85
CA GLU A 708 -4.67 -9.56 40.70
C GLU A 708 -5.58 -10.47 39.87
N GLU A 709 -5.12 -10.93 38.71
CA GLU A 709 -5.89 -11.79 37.79
C GLU A 709 -5.11 -13.06 37.45
N ARG A 710 -5.53 -14.19 38.06
CA ARG A 710 -4.76 -15.45 38.04
C ARG A 710 -5.00 -16.33 36.82
N GLY A 711 -6.14 -16.15 36.14
CA GLY A 711 -6.59 -17.00 35.05
C GLY A 711 -6.47 -16.30 33.70
N GLU A 712 -6.66 -17.07 32.62
CA GLU A 712 -6.86 -16.47 31.30
C GLU A 712 -8.25 -15.82 31.26
N SER A 713 -8.29 -14.50 31.26
CA SER A 713 -9.53 -13.73 31.15
C SER A 713 -9.32 -12.47 30.32
N MET A 714 -10.42 -11.88 29.83
CA MET A 714 -10.34 -10.57 29.17
C MET A 714 -9.83 -9.47 30.11
N ARG A 715 -10.09 -9.62 31.42
CA ARG A 715 -9.58 -8.70 32.45
C ARG A 715 -8.06 -8.74 32.55
N LEU A 716 -7.44 -9.92 32.40
CA LEU A 716 -5.98 -10.03 32.35
C LEU A 716 -5.41 -9.23 31.17
N ILE A 717 -6.07 -9.28 30.01
CA ILE A 717 -5.64 -8.55 28.82
C ILE A 717 -5.78 -7.04 29.03
N GLU A 718 -6.87 -6.57 29.65
CA GLU A 718 -7.03 -5.16 30.03
C GLU A 718 -5.89 -4.69 30.94
N LEU A 719 -5.62 -5.43 32.01
CA LEU A 719 -4.56 -5.09 32.98
C LEU A 719 -3.16 -5.07 32.34
N LEU A 720 -2.91 -5.92 31.34
CA LEU A 720 -1.65 -5.94 30.58
C LEU A 720 -1.51 -4.79 29.58
N ILE A 721 -2.61 -4.13 29.19
CA ILE A 721 -2.61 -2.95 28.33
C ILE A 721 -2.50 -1.67 29.17
N GLU A 722 -3.15 -1.65 30.34
CA GLU A 722 -3.14 -0.50 31.26
C GLU A 722 -1.80 -0.33 32.00
N ALA A 723 -1.01 -1.40 32.12
CA ALA A 723 0.30 -1.43 32.77
C ALA A 723 1.43 -1.17 31.78
#